data_AF-A0A7V9PXP3-F1
#
_entry.id   AF-A0A7V9PXP3-F1
#
_cell.length_a   1.000
_cell.length_b   1.000
_cell.length_c   1.000
_cell.angle_alpha   90.00
_cell.angle_beta   90.00
_cell.angle_gamma   90.00
#
_symmetry.space_group_name_H-M   'P 1'
#
loop_
_entity.id
_entity.type
_entity.pdbx_description
1 polymer ?
#
loop_
_entity_poly.entity_id
_entity_poly.type
_entity_poly.pdbx_seq_one_letter_code
_entity_poly.pdbx_strand_id
1 'polypeptide(L)'
;MGRRPLRPGAARRDRLRRLSGNALRSCRGQRRGEQRLDSHVPGELRLGGDRLGRRHRPHDLIAFFSNYGAKTVDLGAPGVNILSTTPGNTYQSFSGTSMATPHVSGVAALGKSLFPGASPYALKALLLGSVDPNASLTGKTRTNGRLNAASAVSCLGEPEVVLEAPVGGFKASLGEPFEISVIGANCAAPAGLGNVAVTVNGATVAMSSASPDTGLYAGTFTPTVEGPVTVTAVVTVGAASATQTVNGTAALNYACSEITDTWVDVTPGTRLTTASNSDDAFSTLNITFPFSFYGQTYTTAYVSSNGFLTLGSSAGADTPGNASIPNPAAPNGVVAAFWDDLNPASAGDVYAGLTGAVGSRVLHVEWFNVPHFTLFGSSGLATFEMSLYEASGEVRYRYLDTDLGNPSWNAGASATAGMEKVDGSFGKEVSFNQPTLTNGKAISCQLGVPPPPPAPTITTTAVDDATLTQAYNETLVATGGTPPYTWSVSAGSLPPGLSLDPASGALTGTPSAAGSYSFTARVLDSQSQSDTQVLSIAVADPLAITTTSLSGGTVGQAYSQTAAATGGATPYTWSVSVGTLPPGLGLNSGTGAISGTPTTEGTYAFMVQAADSGNPARTDTQALSISVVGDPPTIGTTSLADGTTTQPYSQTLAATGGSGAYTWSIATGSLPPGLSLDPSTGALSGTPTATASYAFTAQVTDNLSQSDTQALSIAVTDPLAITTTSLSGGTVGQAYSQTVAATGGATPYTWSVASGALPPGVGLNSGTGAISGTPTTAGSYAFT
;
A
#
# COMPACT_ATOMS: atom_id res chain seq x y z
N MET A 1 43.31 52.20 -10.29
CA MET A 1 42.90 50.88 -9.74
C MET A 1 42.90 50.96 -8.23
N GLY A 2 41.73 51.17 -7.61
CA GLY A 2 41.58 51.18 -6.15
C GLY A 2 40.33 50.39 -5.80
N ARG A 3 40.49 49.15 -5.32
CA ARG A 3 39.38 48.34 -4.83
C ARG A 3 38.94 48.89 -3.48
N ARG A 4 37.77 49.54 -3.44
CA ARG A 4 37.05 49.84 -2.19
C ARG A 4 36.46 48.54 -1.60
N PRO A 5 36.38 48.42 -0.26
CA PRO A 5 35.92 47.20 0.39
C PRO A 5 34.39 47.05 0.29
N LEU A 6 33.94 45.81 0.13
CA LEU A 6 32.53 45.41 0.12
C LEU A 6 31.81 45.84 1.42
N ARG A 7 30.60 46.40 1.27
CA ARG A 7 29.74 46.91 2.36
C ARG A 7 29.30 45.79 3.34
N PRO A 8 28.98 46.11 4.61
CA PRO A 8 28.78 45.13 5.70
C PRO A 8 27.56 44.19 5.56
N GLY A 9 26.54 44.56 4.75
CA GLY A 9 25.29 43.82 4.62
C GLY A 9 25.41 42.50 3.83
N ALA A 10 26.12 42.52 2.70
CA ALA A 10 26.40 41.33 1.90
C ALA A 10 27.34 40.37 2.65
N ALA A 11 28.34 40.92 3.35
CA ALA A 11 29.22 40.14 4.22
C ALA A 11 28.48 39.48 5.40
N ARG A 12 27.32 40.03 5.83
CA ARG A 12 26.46 39.42 6.86
C ARG A 12 25.68 38.23 6.33
N ARG A 13 25.08 38.32 5.13
CA ARG A 13 24.39 37.19 4.47
C ARG A 13 25.36 36.06 4.09
N ASP A 14 26.54 36.40 3.59
CA ASP A 14 27.54 35.41 3.18
C ASP A 14 28.31 34.83 4.38
N ARG A 15 28.48 35.57 5.49
CA ARG A 15 28.88 35.00 6.79
C ARG A 15 27.79 34.11 7.39
N LEU A 16 26.51 34.48 7.30
CA LEU A 16 25.40 33.67 7.81
C LEU A 16 25.24 32.36 7.03
N ARG A 17 25.50 32.35 5.71
CA ARG A 17 25.57 31.12 4.89
C ARG A 17 26.79 30.25 5.22
N ARG A 18 27.96 30.84 5.55
CA ARG A 18 29.18 30.10 5.92
C ARG A 18 29.26 29.70 7.41
N LEU A 19 28.40 30.23 8.28
CA LEU A 19 28.32 29.95 9.73
C LEU A 19 27.12 29.06 10.11
N SER A 20 26.48 28.41 9.14
CA SER A 20 25.31 27.51 9.29
C SER A 20 25.49 26.31 10.23
N GLY A 21 26.67 26.15 10.84
CA GLY A 21 26.93 25.15 11.90
C GLY A 21 26.48 25.53 13.31
N ASN A 22 25.92 26.73 13.56
CA ASN A 22 25.49 27.16 14.91
C ASN A 22 23.97 27.44 14.96
N ALA A 23 23.22 26.57 15.66
CA ALA A 23 21.75 26.49 15.65
C ALA A 23 20.98 27.69 16.26
N LEU A 24 21.62 28.58 17.02
CA LEU A 24 20.90 29.47 17.94
C LEU A 24 21.57 30.85 18.07
N ARG A 25 21.12 31.89 17.34
CA ARG A 25 21.36 33.33 17.70
C ARG A 25 20.38 34.33 17.05
N SER A 26 19.65 35.09 17.86
CA SER A 26 19.51 36.58 17.79
C SER A 26 18.58 37.11 18.91
N CYS A 27 18.92 38.26 19.49
CA CYS A 27 18.02 39.11 20.28
C CYS A 27 17.82 40.44 19.54
N ARG A 28 16.59 40.82 19.17
CA ARG A 28 16.20 42.21 18.86
C ARG A 28 15.21 42.76 19.88
N GLY A 29 15.61 43.88 20.48
CA GLY A 29 14.72 44.93 21.03
C GLY A 29 14.07 44.67 22.40
N GLN A 30 14.17 45.68 23.27
CA GLN A 30 13.44 45.82 24.55
C GLN A 30 12.21 46.75 24.43
N ARG A 31 11.55 46.83 23.26
CA ARG A 31 10.37 47.69 23.04
C ARG A 31 9.14 46.81 22.78
N ARG A 32 7.98 47.21 23.32
CA ARG A 32 6.62 46.70 23.05
C ARG A 32 6.29 46.58 21.55
N GLY A 33 6.39 45.44 20.85
CA GLY A 33 6.02 45.36 19.43
C GLY A 33 5.80 43.94 18.88
N GLU A 34 5.10 43.80 17.77
CA GLU A 34 5.01 42.55 17.01
C GLU A 34 6.12 42.51 15.95
N GLN A 35 6.87 41.41 15.86
CA GLN A 35 7.93 41.25 14.85
C GLN A 35 7.37 40.54 13.62
N ARG A 36 7.39 41.24 12.49
CA ARG A 36 6.78 40.83 11.21
C ARG A 36 7.80 40.77 10.05
N LEU A 37 9.00 40.24 10.30
CA LEU A 37 10.03 40.07 9.27
C LEU A 37 10.10 38.61 8.79
N ASP A 38 9.91 38.37 7.50
CA ASP A 38 10.14 37.09 6.79
C ASP A 38 11.63 36.86 6.44
N SER A 39 12.55 37.41 7.23
CA SER A 39 13.98 37.14 7.05
C SER A 39 14.32 35.78 7.64
N HIS A 40 14.84 34.86 6.81
CA HIS A 40 15.46 33.57 7.13
C HIS A 40 16.64 33.68 8.12
N VAL A 41 16.38 34.13 9.34
CA VAL A 41 17.31 34.20 10.47
C VAL A 41 16.80 33.23 11.53
N PRO A 42 17.65 32.34 12.11
CA PRO A 42 17.22 31.43 13.16
C PRO A 42 16.50 32.17 14.29
N GLY A 43 15.33 31.65 14.69
CA GLY A 43 14.30 32.37 15.43
C GLY A 43 14.72 32.96 16.77
N GLU A 44 13.98 34.00 17.18
CA GLU A 44 14.20 34.69 18.44
C GLU A 44 13.52 33.97 19.62
N LEU A 45 14.07 34.19 20.82
CA LEU A 45 13.78 33.49 22.08
C LEU A 45 13.24 34.45 23.14
N ARG A 46 12.08 34.15 23.76
CA ARG A 46 11.40 35.10 24.68
C ARG A 46 10.88 34.53 25.98
N LEU A 47 10.18 35.33 26.80
CA LEU A 47 10.25 35.27 28.26
C LEU A 47 9.01 34.70 28.98
N GLY A 48 9.21 33.92 30.04
CA GLY A 48 8.29 33.77 31.17
C GLY A 48 8.91 34.37 32.45
N GLY A 49 8.11 34.98 33.33
CA GLY A 49 8.58 35.22 34.69
C GLY A 49 7.65 36.04 35.60
N ASP A 50 7.85 35.79 36.89
CA ASP A 50 7.07 36.22 38.04
C ASP A 50 7.57 37.55 38.65
N ARG A 51 6.65 38.35 39.22
CA ARG A 51 7.00 39.47 40.10
C ARG A 51 6.20 39.35 41.40
N LEU A 52 6.90 38.96 42.46
CA LEU A 52 6.46 39.17 43.84
C LEU A 52 6.29 40.66 44.12
N GLY A 53 5.04 41.09 44.33
CA GLY A 53 4.72 42.44 44.79
C GLY A 53 3.28 42.86 44.52
N ARG A 54 2.34 42.33 45.33
CA ARG A 54 0.90 42.66 45.46
C ARG A 54 -0.08 41.97 44.50
N ARG A 55 -0.88 41.06 45.09
CA ARG A 55 -2.14 40.41 44.67
C ARG A 55 -2.09 39.58 43.38
N HIS A 56 -2.32 38.26 43.53
CA HIS A 56 -2.62 37.23 42.52
C HIS A 56 -2.58 37.70 41.05
N ARG A 57 -1.46 37.47 40.37
CA ARG A 57 -1.43 37.37 38.91
C ARG A 57 -0.85 36.01 38.51
N PRO A 58 -1.27 35.44 37.38
CA PRO A 58 -0.81 34.12 36.96
C PRO A 58 0.71 34.06 36.80
N HIS A 59 1.33 33.01 37.34
CA HIS A 59 2.70 32.62 37.03
C HIS A 59 2.76 32.15 35.56
N ASP A 60 3.89 32.38 34.88
CA ASP A 60 4.15 31.94 33.49
C ASP A 60 3.53 32.78 32.35
N LEU A 61 3.34 34.08 32.57
CA LEU A 61 2.94 35.01 31.51
C LEU A 61 4.11 35.50 30.64
N ILE A 62 3.83 35.80 29.38
CA ILE A 62 4.74 36.56 28.51
C ILE A 62 5.06 37.93 29.14
N ALA A 63 6.35 38.28 29.22
CA ALA A 63 6.79 39.54 29.80
C ALA A 63 6.26 40.76 28.99
N PHE A 64 5.79 41.81 29.67
CA PHE A 64 5.14 42.96 29.01
C PHE A 64 6.01 43.70 27.98
N PHE A 65 7.34 43.59 28.11
CA PHE A 65 8.32 44.23 27.25
C PHE A 65 8.84 43.31 26.12
N SER A 66 8.43 42.03 26.11
CA SER A 66 8.78 41.11 25.02
C SER A 66 8.09 41.55 23.73
N ASN A 67 8.82 41.62 22.62
CA ASN A 67 8.16 41.55 21.33
C ASN A 67 7.55 40.14 21.14
N TYR A 68 6.75 39.91 20.11
CA TYR A 68 6.21 38.58 19.81
C TYR A 68 5.95 38.44 18.32
N GLY A 69 5.73 37.22 17.85
CA GLY A 69 5.39 36.94 16.47
C GLY A 69 5.20 35.44 16.26
N ALA A 70 3.98 35.03 15.93
CA ALA A 70 3.62 33.62 15.70
C ALA A 70 4.49 32.94 14.62
N LYS A 71 5.07 33.74 13.72
CA LYS A 71 5.89 33.31 12.58
C LYS A 71 7.39 33.54 12.76
N THR A 72 7.77 34.44 13.67
CA THR A 72 9.15 35.00 13.76
C THR A 72 9.85 34.70 15.09
N VAL A 73 9.11 34.21 16.09
CA VAL A 73 9.62 33.85 17.42
C VAL A 73 9.32 32.38 17.67
N ASP A 74 10.34 31.57 17.97
CA ASP A 74 10.20 30.12 18.04
C ASP A 74 9.51 29.66 19.35
N LEU A 75 10.06 30.05 20.52
CA LEU A 75 9.58 29.59 21.83
C LEU A 75 9.82 30.60 22.97
N GLY A 76 9.12 30.42 24.11
CA GLY A 76 9.35 31.15 25.35
C GLY A 76 10.30 30.44 26.34
N ALA A 77 10.90 31.11 27.30
CA ALA A 77 11.92 30.64 28.24
C ALA A 77 12.05 31.65 29.41
N PRO A 78 12.55 31.32 30.59
CA PRO A 78 12.60 32.27 31.71
C PRO A 78 13.46 33.50 31.46
N GLY A 79 12.98 34.71 31.77
CA GLY A 79 13.88 35.88 31.74
C GLY A 79 13.40 37.19 32.36
N VAL A 80 12.50 37.12 33.33
CA VAL A 80 12.22 38.22 34.26
C VAL A 80 12.86 37.88 35.59
N ASN A 81 13.55 38.85 36.21
CA ASN A 81 14.23 38.70 37.51
C ASN A 81 15.23 37.52 37.57
N ILE A 82 16.04 37.34 36.52
CA ILE A 82 17.04 36.27 36.48
C ILE A 82 18.29 36.71 37.23
N LEU A 83 18.54 36.05 38.35
CA LEU A 83 19.79 36.18 39.10
C LEU A 83 20.92 35.51 38.30
N SER A 84 21.98 36.26 38.03
CA SER A 84 23.17 35.72 37.38
C SER A 84 24.43 36.41 37.89
N THR A 85 25.59 35.89 37.50
CA THR A 85 26.89 36.44 37.89
C THR A 85 27.15 37.77 37.19
N THR A 86 27.80 38.68 37.90
CA THR A 86 28.33 39.96 37.39
C THR A 86 29.81 40.07 37.71
N PRO A 87 30.58 40.88 36.96
CA PRO A 87 32.01 41.07 37.23
C PRO A 87 32.31 41.44 38.68
N GLY A 88 33.50 41.06 39.16
CA GLY A 88 33.93 41.33 40.54
C GLY A 88 33.34 40.36 41.58
N ASN A 89 33.03 39.12 41.20
CA ASN A 89 32.48 38.08 42.09
C ASN A 89 31.16 38.51 42.75
N THR A 90 30.28 39.12 41.97
CA THR A 90 28.97 39.61 42.42
C THR A 90 27.83 38.90 41.68
N TYR A 91 26.60 39.09 42.17
CA TYR A 91 25.38 38.58 41.54
C TYR A 91 24.35 39.71 41.43
N GLN A 92 23.62 39.75 40.31
CA GLN A 92 22.55 40.72 40.10
C GLN A 92 21.40 40.10 39.32
N SER A 93 20.18 40.55 39.60
CA SER A 93 18.99 40.16 38.83
C SER A 93 18.73 41.10 37.67
N PHE A 94 18.60 40.56 36.47
CA PHE A 94 18.23 41.30 35.26
C PHE A 94 16.94 40.76 34.63
N SER A 95 16.29 41.59 33.81
CA SER A 95 15.11 41.20 33.03
C SER A 95 15.33 41.59 31.58
N GLY A 96 15.03 40.70 30.64
CA GLY A 96 15.29 40.93 29.23
C GLY A 96 15.23 39.67 28.40
N THR A 97 14.96 39.79 27.09
CA THR A 97 15.06 38.65 26.16
C THR A 97 16.50 38.14 26.08
N SER A 98 17.48 39.02 26.35
CA SER A 98 18.88 38.68 26.61
C SER A 98 19.09 37.76 27.82
N MET A 99 18.13 37.63 28.72
CA MET A 99 18.15 36.70 29.87
C MET A 99 17.39 35.39 29.58
N ALA A 100 16.41 35.39 28.66
CA ALA A 100 15.82 34.13 28.14
C ALA A 100 16.79 33.34 27.27
N THR A 101 17.45 34.02 26.34
CA THR A 101 18.36 33.41 25.37
C THR A 101 19.42 32.48 25.99
N PRO A 102 20.12 32.86 27.09
CA PRO A 102 21.11 31.98 27.71
C PRO A 102 20.50 30.72 28.33
N HIS A 103 19.23 30.71 28.75
CA HIS A 103 18.58 29.47 29.21
C HIS A 103 18.46 28.46 28.06
N VAL A 104 17.99 28.90 26.90
CA VAL A 104 17.85 28.00 25.74
C VAL A 104 19.19 27.60 25.16
N SER A 105 20.14 28.54 25.12
CA SER A 105 21.53 28.22 24.75
C SER A 105 22.14 27.18 25.70
N GLY A 106 21.84 27.27 27.00
CA GLY A 106 22.25 26.30 28.01
C GLY A 106 21.61 24.92 27.80
N VAL A 107 20.30 24.85 27.52
CA VAL A 107 19.63 23.58 27.23
C VAL A 107 20.14 22.97 25.92
N ALA A 108 20.38 23.78 24.89
CA ALA A 108 20.98 23.29 23.65
C ALA A 108 22.40 22.74 23.85
N ALA A 109 23.21 23.40 24.68
CA ALA A 109 24.54 22.93 25.05
C ALA A 109 24.46 21.63 25.88
N LEU A 110 23.50 21.53 26.81
CA LEU A 110 23.23 20.31 27.57
C LEU A 110 22.84 19.17 26.62
N GLY A 111 21.91 19.40 25.70
CA GLY A 111 21.53 18.45 24.66
C GLY A 111 22.71 18.03 23.79
N LYS A 112 23.57 18.96 23.33
CA LYS A 112 24.78 18.64 22.56
C LYS A 112 25.80 17.82 23.37
N SER A 113 25.88 18.03 24.68
CA SER A 113 26.77 17.27 25.55
C SER A 113 26.31 15.82 25.75
N LEU A 114 24.99 15.61 25.81
CA LEU A 114 24.37 14.29 25.93
C LEU A 114 24.30 13.57 24.58
N PHE A 115 24.20 14.33 23.49
CA PHE A 115 24.14 13.83 22.13
C PHE A 115 25.23 14.47 21.24
N PRO A 116 26.50 14.04 21.35
CA PRO A 116 27.62 14.66 20.64
C PRO A 116 27.49 14.61 19.10
N GLY A 117 26.81 13.60 18.57
CA GLY A 117 26.52 13.45 17.13
C GLY A 117 25.42 14.37 16.60
N ALA A 118 24.74 15.13 17.47
CA ALA A 118 23.54 15.84 17.08
C ALA A 118 23.80 16.96 16.08
N SER A 119 23.00 17.02 15.02
CA SER A 119 23.04 18.15 14.10
C SER A 119 22.40 19.39 14.76
N PRO A 120 22.75 20.60 14.29
CA PRO A 120 22.06 21.83 14.70
C PRO A 120 20.53 21.75 14.56
N TYR A 121 20.04 21.11 13.50
CA TYR A 121 18.60 20.96 13.23
C TYR A 121 17.94 19.94 14.14
N ALA A 122 18.60 18.82 14.43
CA ALA A 122 18.06 17.84 15.37
C ALA A 122 17.96 18.42 16.80
N LEU A 123 18.96 19.20 17.23
CA LEU A 123 18.86 19.92 18.51
C LEU A 123 17.74 20.96 18.52
N LYS A 124 17.54 21.66 17.39
CA LYS A 124 16.41 22.59 17.24
C LYS A 124 15.07 21.85 17.33
N ALA A 125 14.94 20.70 16.67
CA ALA A 125 13.72 19.88 16.72
C ALA A 125 13.39 19.49 18.17
N LEU A 126 14.38 18.99 18.92
CA LEU A 126 14.22 18.64 20.33
C LEU A 126 13.73 19.82 21.17
N LEU A 127 14.36 21.00 21.03
CA LEU A 127 13.97 22.19 21.80
C LEU A 127 12.54 22.66 21.50
N LEU A 128 12.07 22.50 20.25
CA LEU A 128 10.76 22.96 19.82
C LEU A 128 9.66 21.93 20.12
N GLY A 129 9.96 20.64 19.96
CA GLY A 129 9.05 19.53 20.28
C GLY A 129 8.85 19.33 21.78
N SER A 130 9.83 19.73 22.59
CA SER A 130 9.81 19.50 24.03
C SER A 130 9.23 20.66 24.86
N VAL A 131 8.59 21.67 24.27
CA VAL A 131 8.09 22.81 25.06
C VAL A 131 6.89 22.42 25.92
N ASP A 132 6.74 23.08 27.07
CA ASP A 132 5.48 23.07 27.81
C ASP A 132 4.49 24.04 27.15
N PRO A 133 3.29 23.61 26.77
CA PRO A 133 2.27 24.52 26.25
C PRO A 133 1.97 25.67 27.22
N ASN A 134 1.92 26.90 26.72
CA ASN A 134 1.70 28.08 27.56
C ASN A 134 0.67 29.02 26.92
N ALA A 135 -0.48 29.15 27.58
CA ALA A 135 -1.60 29.96 27.11
C ALA A 135 -1.20 31.40 26.74
N SER A 136 -0.24 32.00 27.45
CA SER A 136 0.20 33.38 27.22
C SER A 136 1.02 33.57 25.94
N LEU A 137 1.57 32.47 25.39
CA LEU A 137 2.37 32.41 24.17
C LEU A 137 1.56 31.95 22.95
N THR A 138 0.30 31.53 23.14
CA THR A 138 -0.62 31.17 22.06
C THR A 138 -0.77 32.31 21.04
N GLY A 139 -0.50 32.01 19.78
CA GLY A 139 -0.52 32.99 18.68
C GLY A 139 0.59 34.04 18.75
N LYS A 140 1.60 33.84 19.59
CA LYS A 140 2.70 34.79 19.83
C LYS A 140 4.08 34.19 19.62
N THR A 141 4.20 32.87 19.65
CA THR A 141 5.39 32.11 19.25
C THR A 141 4.98 30.93 18.39
N ARG A 142 5.92 30.35 17.67
CA ARG A 142 5.69 29.22 16.78
C ARG A 142 5.24 27.97 17.51
N THR A 143 5.87 27.66 18.65
CA THR A 143 5.50 26.50 19.47
C THR A 143 4.34 26.75 20.42
N ASN A 144 3.91 28.01 20.59
CA ASN A 144 2.97 28.44 21.64
C ASN A 144 3.38 28.00 23.06
N GLY A 145 4.66 27.66 23.28
CA GLY A 145 5.11 27.01 24.49
C GLY A 145 6.43 27.55 25.03
N ARG A 146 6.70 27.18 26.28
CA ARG A 146 7.88 27.54 27.05
C ARG A 146 8.87 26.38 27.07
N LEU A 147 10.16 26.67 26.95
CA LEU A 147 11.28 25.75 27.11
C LEU A 147 11.09 24.85 28.32
N ASN A 148 11.22 23.54 28.11
CA ASN A 148 11.35 22.54 29.14
C ASN A 148 12.69 21.81 28.96
N ALA A 149 13.64 22.08 29.86
CA ALA A 149 14.98 21.52 29.77
C ALA A 149 15.00 19.99 29.94
N ALA A 150 14.17 19.46 30.84
CA ALA A 150 14.14 18.02 31.14
C ALA A 150 13.60 17.22 29.96
N SER A 151 12.49 17.68 29.36
CA SER A 151 11.90 17.04 28.19
C SER A 151 12.82 17.13 26.95
N ALA A 152 13.57 18.23 26.78
CA ALA A 152 14.48 18.41 25.65
C ALA A 152 15.65 17.39 25.64
N VAL A 153 16.05 16.89 26.82
CA VAL A 153 17.26 16.07 26.98
C VAL A 153 16.98 14.61 27.34
N SER A 154 15.73 14.26 27.67
CA SER A 154 15.34 12.88 28.00
C SER A 154 15.08 12.00 26.77
N CYS A 155 14.86 12.62 25.61
CA CYS A 155 14.69 12.04 24.28
C CYS A 155 14.63 10.49 24.19
N LEU A 156 13.44 9.92 24.03
CA LEU A 156 13.17 8.48 24.12
C LEU A 156 13.37 7.71 22.80
N GLY A 157 14.06 8.27 21.81
CA GLY A 157 14.19 7.66 20.48
C GLY A 157 12.95 7.82 19.59
N GLU A 158 12.14 8.84 19.88
CA GLU A 158 10.94 9.16 19.09
C GLU A 158 11.29 10.09 17.90
N PRO A 159 10.54 9.98 16.79
CA PRO A 159 10.65 10.91 15.67
C PRO A 159 10.18 12.31 16.09
N GLU A 160 10.85 13.32 15.57
CA GLU A 160 10.52 14.74 15.73
C GLU A 160 10.34 15.36 14.35
N VAL A 161 9.27 16.16 14.19
CA VAL A 161 8.96 16.86 12.94
C VAL A 161 8.70 18.33 13.19
N VAL A 162 9.39 19.19 12.45
CA VAL A 162 9.22 20.64 12.53
C VAL A 162 9.21 21.25 11.13
N LEU A 163 8.01 21.60 10.65
CA LEU A 163 7.74 22.25 9.37
C LEU A 163 8.05 23.75 9.48
N GLU A 164 9.25 24.15 9.05
CA GLU A 164 9.81 25.52 9.06
C GLU A 164 9.16 26.46 8.07
N ALA A 165 8.81 25.94 6.90
CA ALA A 165 8.05 26.68 5.91
C ALA A 165 7.12 25.72 5.15
N PRO A 166 5.92 26.15 4.75
CA PRO A 166 5.29 27.41 5.14
C PRO A 166 4.83 27.41 6.62
N VAL A 167 4.55 28.58 7.19
CA VAL A 167 3.94 28.69 8.53
C VAL A 167 2.42 28.80 8.43
N GLY A 168 1.69 28.49 9.50
CA GLY A 168 0.23 28.59 9.52
C GLY A 168 -0.30 29.97 9.06
N GLY A 169 -1.36 29.97 8.26
CA GLY A 169 -1.94 31.16 7.63
C GLY A 169 -1.11 31.73 6.48
N PHE A 170 -0.29 30.91 5.80
CA PHE A 170 0.46 31.34 4.63
C PHE A 170 -0.44 31.63 3.42
N LYS A 171 0.08 32.46 2.52
CA LYS A 171 -0.57 32.87 1.28
C LYS A 171 0.30 32.40 0.11
N ALA A 172 -0.25 31.58 -0.78
CA ALA A 172 0.48 31.02 -1.92
C ALA A 172 -0.12 31.51 -3.24
N SER A 173 0.69 32.13 -4.10
CA SER A 173 0.23 32.56 -5.42
C SER A 173 0.02 31.35 -6.32
N LEU A 174 -1.09 31.31 -7.06
CA LEU A 174 -1.25 30.32 -8.12
C LEU A 174 -0.13 30.40 -9.16
N GLY A 175 0.36 29.23 -9.58
CA GLY A 175 1.42 29.12 -10.59
C GLY A 175 2.82 29.53 -10.12
N GLU A 176 2.98 30.02 -8.88
CA GLU A 176 4.29 30.28 -8.29
C GLU A 176 4.65 29.20 -7.25
N PRO A 177 5.86 28.62 -7.29
CA PRO A 177 6.29 27.67 -6.26
C PRO A 177 6.44 28.38 -4.92
N PHE A 178 5.92 27.77 -3.85
CA PHE A 178 6.30 28.12 -2.47
C PHE A 178 7.25 27.07 -1.90
N GLU A 179 8.17 27.53 -1.05
CA GLU A 179 9.15 26.67 -0.40
C GLU A 179 8.52 25.88 0.75
N ILE A 180 8.89 24.60 0.84
CA ILE A 180 8.61 23.74 1.96
C ILE A 180 9.93 23.36 2.61
N SER A 181 10.06 23.65 3.89
CA SER A 181 11.24 23.33 4.69
C SER A 181 10.80 22.55 5.92
N VAL A 182 11.35 21.36 6.10
CA VAL A 182 11.01 20.44 7.19
C VAL A 182 12.28 20.02 7.89
N ILE A 183 12.30 20.12 9.21
CA ILE A 183 13.28 19.43 10.03
C ILE A 183 12.68 18.08 10.41
N GLY A 184 13.41 17.01 10.12
CA GLY A 184 13.06 15.64 10.51
C GLY A 184 14.21 15.01 11.26
N ALA A 185 13.96 14.65 12.52
CA ALA A 185 14.97 14.04 13.38
C ALA A 185 14.43 12.76 14.01
N ASN A 186 15.32 11.80 14.24
CA ASN A 186 15.11 10.73 15.19
C ASN A 186 15.89 11.10 16.44
N CYS A 187 15.19 11.59 17.46
CA CYS A 187 15.84 12.15 18.62
C CYS A 187 16.88 13.24 18.24
N ALA A 188 18.15 12.99 18.55
CA ALA A 188 19.25 13.90 18.26
C ALA A 188 19.93 13.64 16.91
N ALA A 189 19.51 12.64 16.14
CA ALA A 189 20.07 12.32 14.84
C ALA A 189 19.14 12.77 13.69
N PRO A 190 19.66 13.08 12.49
CA PRO A 190 18.84 13.23 11.29
C PRO A 190 17.97 11.98 11.06
N ALA A 191 16.71 12.17 10.68
CA ALA A 191 15.82 11.04 10.41
C ALA A 191 16.23 10.20 9.19
N GLY A 192 16.92 10.79 8.20
CA GLY A 192 17.15 10.21 6.89
C GLY A 192 16.03 10.57 5.90
N LEU A 193 16.39 10.90 4.65
CA LEU A 193 15.43 11.32 3.62
C LEU A 193 14.31 10.30 3.37
N GLY A 194 14.61 8.99 3.44
CA GLY A 194 13.62 7.93 3.25
C GLY A 194 12.55 7.85 4.35
N ASN A 195 12.75 8.56 5.47
CA ASN A 195 11.87 8.60 6.62
C ASN A 195 11.04 9.88 6.70
N VAL A 196 11.14 10.78 5.71
CA VAL A 196 10.42 12.06 5.69
C VAL A 196 9.46 12.09 4.50
N ALA A 197 8.17 12.13 4.80
CA ALA A 197 7.11 12.26 3.81
C ALA A 197 6.41 13.61 3.95
N VAL A 198 6.26 14.33 2.85
CA VAL A 198 5.53 15.60 2.81
C VAL A 198 4.44 15.50 1.77
N THR A 199 3.24 15.97 2.12
CA THR A 199 2.10 16.07 1.22
C THR A 199 1.50 17.46 1.25
N VAL A 200 0.96 17.90 0.11
CA VAL A 200 0.15 19.12 -0.01
C VAL A 200 -1.21 18.73 -0.58
N ASN A 201 -2.28 18.93 0.17
CA ASN A 201 -3.64 18.46 -0.18
C ASN A 201 -3.67 16.97 -0.59
N GLY A 202 -2.82 16.14 0.03
CA GLY A 202 -2.68 14.71 -0.27
C GLY A 202 -1.69 14.37 -1.39
N ALA A 203 -1.25 15.33 -2.20
CA ALA A 203 -0.24 15.10 -3.24
C ALA A 203 1.18 15.07 -2.64
N THR A 204 1.97 14.05 -2.95
CA THR A 204 3.35 13.91 -2.45
C THR A 204 4.27 15.01 -3.00
N VAL A 205 5.09 15.58 -2.12
CA VAL A 205 6.14 16.54 -2.47
C VAL A 205 7.50 15.87 -2.42
N ALA A 206 8.27 16.01 -3.49
CA ALA A 206 9.65 15.56 -3.52
C ALA A 206 10.51 16.42 -2.59
N MET A 207 11.19 15.76 -1.66
CA MET A 207 12.08 16.40 -0.69
C MET A 207 13.54 16.09 -1.01
N SER A 208 14.43 17.01 -0.63
CA SER A 208 15.88 16.88 -0.77
C SER A 208 16.57 17.20 0.54
N SER A 209 17.69 16.56 0.84
CA SER A 209 18.54 16.86 2.00
C SER A 209 19.97 17.19 1.56
N ALA A 210 20.70 17.90 2.44
CA ALA A 210 22.13 18.11 2.26
C ALA A 210 22.91 16.78 2.39
N SER A 211 24.12 16.74 1.83
CA SER A 211 25.06 15.62 2.00
C SER A 211 26.31 16.10 2.73
N PRO A 212 26.66 15.57 3.93
CA PRO A 212 25.90 14.56 4.69
C PRO A 212 24.57 15.13 5.23
N ASP A 213 23.64 14.23 5.55
CA ASP A 213 22.30 14.60 6.03
C ASP A 213 22.38 15.45 7.31
N THR A 214 21.81 16.64 7.25
CA THR A 214 21.76 17.58 8.39
C THR A 214 20.46 17.48 9.17
N GLY A 215 19.46 16.73 8.71
CA GLY A 215 18.10 16.68 9.25
C GLY A 215 17.21 17.82 8.76
N LEU A 216 17.67 18.62 7.81
CA LEU A 216 16.88 19.65 7.12
C LEU A 216 16.54 19.16 5.72
N TYR A 217 15.25 19.18 5.40
CA TYR A 217 14.70 18.72 4.13
C TYR A 217 13.97 19.87 3.45
N ALA A 218 14.29 20.12 2.18
CA ALA A 218 13.69 21.18 1.39
C ALA A 218 12.99 20.61 0.16
N GLY A 219 11.83 21.18 -0.16
CA GLY A 219 11.04 20.92 -1.35
C GLY A 219 10.32 22.18 -1.80
N THR A 220 9.63 22.11 -2.93
CA THR A 220 8.76 23.19 -3.40
C THR A 220 7.44 22.62 -3.89
N PHE A 221 6.38 23.40 -3.79
CA PHE A 221 5.08 23.05 -4.35
C PHE A 221 4.47 24.24 -5.06
N THR A 222 3.91 24.01 -6.24
CA THR A 222 3.25 25.05 -7.05
C THR A 222 1.75 24.79 -7.06
N PRO A 223 0.92 25.60 -6.40
CA PRO A 223 -0.52 25.42 -6.41
C PRO A 223 -1.09 25.80 -7.78
N THR A 224 -1.99 24.95 -8.28
CA THR A 224 -2.66 25.14 -9.58
C THR A 224 -4.14 25.49 -9.47
N VAL A 225 -4.72 25.41 -8.26
CA VAL A 225 -6.14 25.64 -8.00
C VAL A 225 -6.30 26.55 -6.78
N GLU A 226 -7.25 27.50 -6.84
CA GLU A 226 -7.57 28.38 -5.71
C GLU A 226 -8.23 27.60 -4.56
N GLY A 227 -8.03 28.08 -3.33
CA GLY A 227 -8.71 27.56 -2.16
C GLY A 227 -7.76 27.19 -1.00
N PRO A 228 -8.23 26.38 -0.04
CA PRO A 228 -7.42 25.98 1.10
C PRO A 228 -6.23 25.10 0.67
N VAL A 229 -5.09 25.33 1.29
CA VAL A 229 -3.87 24.53 1.10
C VAL A 229 -3.42 23.98 2.45
N THR A 230 -3.31 22.66 2.54
CA THR A 230 -2.87 21.94 3.73
C THR A 230 -1.55 21.26 3.42
N VAL A 231 -0.49 21.63 4.14
CA VAL A 231 0.81 20.97 4.06
C VAL A 231 0.98 20.08 5.28
N THR A 232 1.19 18.78 5.07
CA THR A 232 1.40 17.79 6.11
C THR A 232 2.77 17.16 5.96
N ALA A 233 3.60 17.27 6.99
CA ALA A 233 4.89 16.60 7.09
C ALA A 233 4.80 15.47 8.13
N VAL A 234 5.30 14.29 7.75
CA VAL A 234 5.37 13.10 8.57
C VAL A 234 6.81 12.61 8.61
N VAL A 235 7.31 12.33 9.81
CA VAL A 235 8.61 11.68 10.02
C VAL A 235 8.35 10.34 10.68
N THR A 236 8.80 9.26 10.05
CA THR A 236 8.55 7.88 10.50
C THR A 236 9.86 7.17 10.80
N VAL A 237 10.00 6.61 12.00
CA VAL A 237 11.18 5.90 12.46
C VAL A 237 10.73 4.60 13.13
N GLY A 238 11.02 3.46 12.50
CA GLY A 238 10.51 2.18 12.97
C GLY A 238 8.98 2.16 12.93
N ALA A 239 8.34 1.87 14.07
CA ALA A 239 6.87 1.88 14.20
C ALA A 239 6.31 3.25 14.65
N ALA A 240 7.16 4.19 15.06
CA ALA A 240 6.75 5.49 15.55
C ALA A 240 6.69 6.53 14.41
N SER A 241 5.78 7.49 14.53
CA SER A 241 5.67 8.60 13.59
C SER A 241 5.30 9.90 14.28
N ALA A 242 5.90 11.01 13.86
CA ALA A 242 5.49 12.35 14.25
C ALA A 242 4.93 13.08 13.04
N THR A 243 3.83 13.82 13.24
CA THR A 243 3.13 14.54 12.18
C THR A 243 2.92 16.00 12.55
N GLN A 244 3.20 16.92 11.63
CA GLN A 244 2.83 18.32 11.75
C GLN A 244 2.10 18.79 10.49
N THR A 245 1.04 19.57 10.68
CA THR A 245 0.23 20.14 9.59
C THR A 245 0.14 21.65 9.72
N VAL A 246 0.25 22.35 8.60
CA VAL A 246 0.02 23.79 8.49
C VAL A 246 -0.99 24.08 7.38
N ASN A 247 -1.87 25.04 7.64
CA ASN A 247 -2.94 25.43 6.70
C ASN A 247 -2.66 26.84 6.15
N GLY A 248 -3.00 27.06 4.90
CA GLY A 248 -2.91 28.32 4.18
C GLY A 248 -3.98 28.42 3.09
N THR A 249 -3.83 29.41 2.22
CA THR A 249 -4.75 29.64 1.10
C THR A 249 -3.96 29.94 -0.17
N ALA A 250 -4.38 29.34 -1.29
CA ALA A 250 -3.93 29.69 -2.62
C ALA A 250 -4.96 30.56 -3.34
N ALA A 251 -4.49 31.61 -4.01
CA ALA A 251 -5.32 32.51 -4.80
C ALA A 251 -4.52 33.11 -5.96
N LEU A 252 -5.21 33.61 -6.97
CA LEU A 252 -4.57 34.38 -8.03
C LEU A 252 -3.88 35.62 -7.45
N ASN A 253 -2.65 35.88 -7.90
CA ASN A 253 -1.85 36.98 -7.39
C ASN A 253 -1.05 37.65 -8.51
N TYR A 254 -0.56 38.85 -8.22
CA TYR A 254 0.41 39.49 -9.10
C TYR A 254 1.76 38.79 -9.04
N ALA A 255 2.34 38.52 -10.20
CA ALA A 255 3.73 38.09 -10.37
C ALA A 255 4.56 39.34 -10.71
N CYS A 256 5.54 39.65 -9.86
CA CYS A 256 6.37 40.84 -9.99
C CYS A 256 7.81 40.46 -10.34
N SER A 257 8.39 41.16 -11.31
CA SER A 257 9.79 40.96 -11.73
C SER A 257 10.48 42.29 -11.97
N GLU A 258 11.79 42.32 -11.74
CA GLU A 258 12.62 43.46 -12.10
C GLU A 258 12.77 43.53 -13.62
N ILE A 259 12.56 44.71 -14.18
CA ILE A 259 12.63 44.97 -15.62
C ILE A 259 13.55 46.16 -15.90
N THR A 260 13.94 46.30 -17.16
CA THR A 260 14.49 47.57 -17.67
C THR A 260 13.33 48.38 -18.23
N ASP A 261 13.17 49.60 -17.73
CA ASP A 261 12.14 50.52 -18.21
C ASP A 261 12.63 51.97 -18.14
N THR A 262 12.07 52.83 -18.98
CA THR A 262 12.42 54.26 -19.02
C THR A 262 11.55 55.07 -18.09
N TRP A 263 12.14 56.08 -17.44
CA TRP A 263 11.40 57.06 -16.65
C TRP A 263 10.37 57.81 -17.49
N VAL A 264 9.17 57.99 -16.95
CA VAL A 264 8.13 58.82 -17.54
C VAL A 264 7.91 60.03 -16.65
N ASP A 265 8.35 61.19 -17.12
CA ASP A 265 8.12 62.46 -16.43
C ASP A 265 6.66 62.88 -16.62
N VAL A 266 5.89 62.92 -15.53
CA VAL A 266 4.49 63.34 -15.52
C VAL A 266 4.26 64.62 -14.72
N THR A 267 5.33 65.33 -14.36
CA THR A 267 5.26 66.67 -13.76
C THR A 267 4.52 67.72 -14.63
N PRO A 268 4.45 67.61 -15.98
CA PRO A 268 3.57 68.47 -16.78
C PRO A 268 2.08 68.15 -16.66
N GLY A 269 1.73 67.06 -15.97
CA GLY A 269 0.37 66.56 -15.79
C GLY A 269 -0.45 67.31 -14.73
N THR A 270 -1.45 66.63 -14.19
CA THR A 270 -2.31 67.19 -13.13
C THR A 270 -1.61 67.09 -11.79
N ARG A 271 -1.34 68.25 -11.16
CA ARG A 271 -0.83 68.31 -9.78
C ARG A 271 -1.92 67.90 -8.79
N LEU A 272 -1.67 66.86 -8.01
CA LEU A 272 -2.59 66.30 -7.02
C LEU A 272 -2.35 66.84 -5.61
N THR A 273 -1.17 67.38 -5.30
CA THR A 273 -0.87 68.01 -3.99
C THR A 273 -1.66 69.32 -3.83
N THR A 274 -2.92 69.26 -3.47
CA THR A 274 -3.74 70.43 -3.12
C THR A 274 -3.72 70.65 -1.60
N ALA A 275 -4.42 71.67 -1.07
CA ALA A 275 -4.53 71.86 0.38
C ALA A 275 -5.04 70.60 1.11
N SER A 276 -5.78 69.72 0.42
CA SER A 276 -6.31 68.46 0.94
C SER A 276 -5.43 67.23 0.67
N ASN A 277 -4.21 67.38 0.16
CA ASN A 277 -3.26 66.28 -0.08
C ASN A 277 -1.81 66.71 0.23
N SER A 278 -1.62 67.36 1.38
CA SER A 278 -0.36 68.04 1.76
C SER A 278 0.52 67.18 2.68
N ASP A 279 -0.03 66.64 3.76
CA ASP A 279 0.64 65.69 4.67
C ASP A 279 -0.45 64.80 5.25
N ASP A 280 -0.22 63.50 5.35
CA ASP A 280 -1.22 62.52 5.80
C ASP A 280 -2.62 62.71 5.20
N ALA A 281 -2.65 62.78 3.87
CA ALA A 281 -3.88 63.08 3.14
C ALA A 281 -3.89 62.38 1.77
N PHE A 282 -4.98 62.53 1.01
CA PHE A 282 -5.12 61.90 -0.30
C PHE A 282 -5.92 62.75 -1.28
N SER A 283 -5.75 62.46 -2.57
CA SER A 283 -6.58 63.01 -3.65
C SER A 283 -7.39 61.93 -4.35
N THR A 284 -8.65 62.22 -4.65
CA THR A 284 -9.48 61.37 -5.51
C THR A 284 -9.10 61.60 -6.98
N LEU A 285 -8.70 60.53 -7.66
CA LEU A 285 -8.31 60.52 -9.06
C LEU A 285 -9.29 59.64 -9.87
N ASN A 286 -9.88 60.21 -10.92
CA ASN A 286 -10.72 59.45 -11.85
C ASN A 286 -9.84 58.72 -12.87
N ILE A 287 -9.92 57.39 -12.88
CA ILE A 287 -9.28 56.56 -13.90
C ILE A 287 -10.18 56.59 -15.13
N THR A 288 -9.68 57.14 -16.24
CA THR A 288 -10.46 57.36 -17.47
C THR A 288 -10.72 56.07 -18.25
N PHE A 289 -10.20 54.94 -17.78
CA PHE A 289 -10.43 53.58 -18.27
C PHE A 289 -10.79 52.64 -17.11
N PRO A 290 -11.55 51.55 -17.36
CA PRO A 290 -11.79 50.53 -16.34
C PRO A 290 -10.50 49.74 -16.08
N PHE A 291 -9.74 50.11 -15.05
CA PHE A 291 -8.51 49.41 -14.69
C PHE A 291 -8.84 48.09 -14.00
N SER A 292 -8.36 46.97 -14.54
CA SER A 292 -8.55 45.64 -13.94
C SER A 292 -7.52 45.39 -12.83
N PHE A 293 -7.99 45.07 -11.63
CA PHE A 293 -7.19 44.80 -10.46
C PHE A 293 -7.78 43.62 -9.68
N TYR A 294 -7.02 42.53 -9.55
CA TYR A 294 -7.50 41.25 -8.98
C TYR A 294 -8.84 40.76 -9.59
N GLY A 295 -8.99 40.92 -10.91
CA GLY A 295 -10.17 40.49 -11.66
C GLY A 295 -11.38 41.44 -11.59
N GLN A 296 -11.30 42.52 -10.81
CA GLN A 296 -12.35 43.53 -10.69
C GLN A 296 -11.92 44.83 -11.35
N THR A 297 -12.87 45.56 -11.94
CA THR A 297 -12.56 46.83 -12.63
C THR A 297 -12.84 48.04 -11.75
N TYR A 298 -11.93 49.01 -11.76
CA TYR A 298 -12.02 50.25 -10.99
C TYR A 298 -11.86 51.47 -11.90
N THR A 299 -12.64 52.51 -11.63
CA THR A 299 -12.61 53.80 -12.34
C THR A 299 -12.20 54.96 -11.43
N THR A 300 -11.86 54.69 -10.18
CA THR A 300 -11.49 55.68 -9.18
C THR A 300 -10.35 55.13 -8.33
N ALA A 301 -9.34 55.96 -8.11
CA ALA A 301 -8.24 55.72 -7.19
C ALA A 301 -8.16 56.86 -6.15
N TYR A 302 -7.69 56.55 -4.94
CA TYR A 302 -7.39 57.54 -3.92
C TYR A 302 -5.87 57.57 -3.73
N VAL A 303 -5.23 58.60 -4.26
CA VAL A 303 -3.77 58.74 -4.29
C VAL A 303 -3.30 59.43 -3.01
N SER A 304 -2.55 58.70 -2.19
CA SER A 304 -2.02 59.18 -0.93
C SER A 304 -0.80 60.10 -1.12
N SER A 305 -0.63 61.08 -0.23
CA SER A 305 0.64 61.78 -0.07
C SER A 305 1.80 60.83 0.24
N ASN A 306 1.49 59.71 0.89
CA ASN A 306 2.42 58.76 1.49
C ASN A 306 2.88 57.64 0.53
N GLY A 307 2.87 57.85 -0.80
CA GLY A 307 3.53 56.96 -1.76
C GLY A 307 2.78 55.70 -2.21
N PHE A 308 1.47 55.67 -1.99
CA PHE A 308 0.57 54.60 -2.42
C PHE A 308 -0.77 55.15 -2.94
N LEU A 309 -1.58 54.27 -3.53
CA LEU A 309 -3.00 54.54 -3.78
C LEU A 309 -3.87 53.39 -3.30
N THR A 310 -5.15 53.67 -3.07
CA THR A 310 -6.17 52.62 -2.83
C THR A 310 -7.20 52.59 -3.95
N LEU A 311 -7.71 51.39 -4.23
CA LEU A 311 -8.80 51.12 -5.16
C LEU A 311 -10.04 50.63 -4.40
N GLY A 312 -11.21 51.15 -4.76
CA GLY A 312 -12.50 50.74 -4.21
C GLY A 312 -12.92 51.39 -2.89
N SER A 313 -11.99 51.89 -2.07
CA SER A 313 -12.29 52.63 -0.83
C SER A 313 -11.23 53.68 -0.51
N SER A 314 -11.64 54.81 0.05
CA SER A 314 -10.74 55.85 0.57
C SER A 314 -10.32 55.62 2.03
N ALA A 315 -10.86 54.60 2.70
CA ALA A 315 -10.58 54.34 4.10
C ALA A 315 -9.08 54.03 4.31
N GLY A 316 -8.39 54.86 5.10
CA GLY A 316 -6.96 54.73 5.39
C GLY A 316 -6.04 55.25 4.28
N ALA A 317 -6.55 55.86 3.21
CA ALA A 317 -5.72 56.45 2.15
C ALA A 317 -4.86 57.65 2.65
N ASP A 318 -5.19 58.18 3.82
CA ASP A 318 -4.49 59.25 4.56
C ASP A 318 -3.43 58.75 5.54
N THR A 319 -3.20 57.43 5.66
CA THR A 319 -2.34 56.92 6.72
C THR A 319 -0.84 57.12 6.44
N PRO A 320 -0.03 57.57 7.43
CA PRO A 320 1.43 57.61 7.34
C PRO A 320 2.09 56.25 7.53
N GLY A 321 1.46 55.37 8.29
CA GLY A 321 2.08 54.13 8.76
C GLY A 321 2.03 53.05 7.70
N ASN A 322 3.19 52.64 7.18
CA ASN A 322 3.27 51.51 6.26
C ASN A 322 2.97 50.16 6.93
N ALA A 323 2.52 49.19 6.14
CA ALA A 323 2.25 47.83 6.61
C ALA A 323 2.76 46.77 5.64
N SER A 324 2.95 45.54 6.14
CA SER A 324 3.25 44.37 5.33
C SER A 324 2.03 43.98 4.48
N ILE A 325 2.25 43.41 3.30
CA ILE A 325 1.18 42.97 2.40
C ILE A 325 1.11 41.42 2.39
N PRO A 326 -0.06 40.79 2.60
CA PRO A 326 -1.35 41.41 2.92
C PRO A 326 -1.51 41.75 4.41
N ASN A 327 -2.36 42.74 4.68
CA ASN A 327 -2.85 43.18 5.96
C ASN A 327 -4.37 43.32 5.92
N PRO A 328 -5.14 42.62 6.77
CA PRO A 328 -6.60 42.75 6.78
C PRO A 328 -7.09 44.11 7.33
N ALA A 329 -6.22 44.90 7.96
CA ALA A 329 -6.55 46.23 8.46
C ALA A 329 -6.32 47.28 7.36
N ALA A 330 -7.26 48.23 7.27
CA ALA A 330 -7.18 49.33 6.31
C ALA A 330 -5.87 50.12 6.41
N PRO A 331 -5.35 50.67 5.29
CA PRO A 331 -5.97 50.69 3.96
C PRO A 331 -5.93 49.34 3.24
N ASN A 332 -7.01 49.03 2.51
CA ASN A 332 -7.11 47.83 1.65
C ASN A 332 -7.25 48.24 0.18
N GLY A 333 -7.00 47.30 -0.75
CA GLY A 333 -7.01 47.63 -2.18
C GLY A 333 -5.79 48.46 -2.59
N VAL A 334 -4.69 48.26 -1.86
CA VAL A 334 -3.49 49.08 -1.93
C VAL A 334 -2.68 48.75 -3.17
N VAL A 335 -2.18 49.77 -3.85
CA VAL A 335 -1.07 49.70 -4.79
C VAL A 335 0.00 50.66 -4.28
N ALA A 336 1.06 50.10 -3.69
CA ALA A 336 2.12 50.85 -3.03
C ALA A 336 3.40 50.82 -3.87
N ALA A 337 3.92 51.99 -4.24
CA ALA A 337 5.21 52.10 -4.90
C ALA A 337 6.33 52.35 -3.88
N PHE A 338 6.06 53.22 -2.91
CA PHE A 338 6.97 53.56 -1.82
C PHE A 338 6.13 54.08 -0.66
N TRP A 339 5.32 53.20 -0.06
CA TRP A 339 4.44 53.58 1.05
C TRP A 339 5.25 53.83 2.31
N ASP A 340 5.34 55.09 2.72
CA ASP A 340 6.07 55.55 3.90
C ASP A 340 5.52 56.91 4.36
N ASP A 341 6.01 57.42 5.48
CA ASP A 341 5.61 58.70 6.09
C ASP A 341 6.24 59.88 5.30
N LEU A 342 5.64 60.25 4.16
CA LEU A 342 6.13 61.25 3.20
C LEU A 342 5.35 62.57 3.33
N ASN A 343 6.06 63.69 3.23
CA ASN A 343 5.52 65.01 3.50
C ASN A 343 5.64 65.97 2.30
N PRO A 344 4.71 65.91 1.33
CA PRO A 344 4.68 66.85 0.21
C PRO A 344 4.32 68.30 0.61
N ALA A 345 3.87 68.56 1.86
CA ALA A 345 3.65 69.91 2.37
C ALA A 345 4.97 70.67 2.57
N SER A 346 6.05 69.93 2.86
CA SER A 346 7.37 70.51 3.13
C SER A 346 8.16 70.79 1.85
N ALA A 347 8.08 69.90 0.85
CA ALA A 347 8.69 70.06 -0.47
C ALA A 347 8.14 69.01 -1.46
N GLY A 348 8.37 69.25 -2.75
CA GLY A 348 7.95 68.30 -3.80
C GLY A 348 6.44 68.30 -4.02
N ASP A 349 5.98 67.37 -4.85
CA ASP A 349 4.59 67.29 -5.29
C ASP A 349 4.23 65.89 -5.81
N VAL A 350 2.93 65.59 -5.81
CA VAL A 350 2.36 64.39 -6.44
C VAL A 350 1.66 64.80 -7.72
N TYR A 351 1.97 64.13 -8.83
CA TYR A 351 1.40 64.38 -10.15
C TYR A 351 0.73 63.15 -10.73
N ALA A 352 -0.28 63.35 -11.57
CA ALA A 352 -0.86 62.31 -12.39
C ALA A 352 -0.90 62.71 -13.87
N GLY A 353 -0.55 61.77 -14.75
CA GLY A 353 -0.51 61.94 -16.20
C GLY A 353 -1.06 60.73 -16.93
N LEU A 354 -1.61 60.94 -18.13
CA LEU A 354 -2.14 59.88 -18.98
C LEU A 354 -1.34 59.83 -20.28
N THR A 355 -0.89 58.65 -20.67
CA THR A 355 -0.24 58.41 -21.97
C THR A 355 -0.98 57.30 -22.75
N GLY A 356 -0.67 57.15 -24.04
CA GLY A 356 -1.25 56.10 -24.90
C GLY A 356 -2.61 56.44 -25.51
N ALA A 357 -3.07 55.57 -26.41
CA ALA A 357 -4.39 55.67 -27.06
C ALA A 357 -5.41 54.74 -26.39
N VAL A 358 -6.71 54.98 -26.59
CA VAL A 358 -7.80 54.13 -26.06
C VAL A 358 -7.56 52.65 -26.37
N GLY A 359 -7.66 51.79 -25.35
CA GLY A 359 -7.33 50.37 -25.44
C GLY A 359 -5.87 50.05 -25.11
N SER A 360 -5.04 51.08 -24.88
CA SER A 360 -3.61 50.97 -24.55
C SER A 360 -3.15 52.12 -23.64
N ARG A 361 -4.08 52.81 -22.95
CA ARG A 361 -3.75 53.94 -22.09
C ARG A 361 -2.94 53.49 -20.89
N VAL A 362 -2.10 54.39 -20.38
CA VAL A 362 -1.34 54.19 -19.15
C VAL A 362 -1.55 55.40 -18.26
N LEU A 363 -2.06 55.17 -17.05
CA LEU A 363 -2.16 56.20 -16.01
C LEU A 363 -0.89 56.16 -15.16
N HIS A 364 -0.19 57.27 -15.09
CA HIS A 364 1.02 57.45 -14.29
C HIS A 364 0.70 58.29 -13.06
N VAL A 365 1.30 57.93 -11.93
CA VAL A 365 1.30 58.73 -10.70
C VAL A 365 2.74 58.84 -10.22
N GLU A 366 3.23 60.07 -10.06
CA GLU A 366 4.59 60.38 -9.67
C GLU A 366 4.60 61.16 -8.36
N TRP A 367 5.44 60.73 -7.42
CA TRP A 367 5.84 61.51 -6.26
C TRP A 367 7.19 62.11 -6.59
N PHE A 368 7.21 63.42 -6.86
CA PHE A 368 8.39 64.13 -7.33
C PHE A 368 9.01 64.95 -6.21
N ASN A 369 10.27 64.66 -5.88
CA ASN A 369 11.05 65.37 -4.87
C ASN A 369 10.37 65.47 -3.50
N VAL A 370 9.67 64.43 -3.06
CA VAL A 370 8.92 64.42 -1.80
C VAL A 370 9.83 63.99 -0.65
N PRO A 371 9.96 64.78 0.43
CA PRO A 371 10.76 64.40 1.59
C PRO A 371 10.02 63.40 2.49
N HIS A 372 10.76 62.66 3.29
CA HIS A 372 10.21 61.91 4.43
C HIS A 372 9.88 62.89 5.57
N PHE A 373 8.77 62.67 6.29
CA PHE A 373 8.38 63.43 7.46
C PHE A 373 9.45 63.33 8.56
N THR A 374 9.85 64.46 9.16
CA THR A 374 10.75 64.47 10.31
C THR A 374 10.32 65.51 11.33
N LEU A 375 10.41 65.18 12.63
CA LEU A 375 10.12 66.13 13.71
C LEU A 375 11.18 67.24 13.83
N PHE A 376 12.41 66.99 13.37
CA PHE A 376 13.54 67.92 13.44
C PHE A 376 14.43 67.76 12.20
N GLY A 377 14.74 68.87 11.53
CA GLY A 377 15.64 68.90 10.37
C GLY A 377 14.91 68.72 9.03
N SER A 378 15.67 68.37 8.00
CA SER A 378 15.14 67.99 6.68
C SER A 378 15.67 66.61 6.31
N SER A 379 14.86 65.83 5.61
CA SER A 379 15.28 64.58 4.96
C SER A 379 15.74 64.87 3.53
N GLY A 380 16.38 63.88 2.90
CA GLY A 380 16.56 63.87 1.45
C GLY A 380 15.22 63.74 0.73
N LEU A 381 15.25 63.76 -0.61
CA LEU A 381 14.05 63.78 -1.44
C LEU A 381 13.90 62.45 -2.16
N ALA A 382 12.67 61.94 -2.23
CA ALA A 382 12.33 60.77 -3.03
C ALA A 382 11.61 61.18 -4.32
N THR A 383 12.01 60.55 -5.42
CA THR A 383 11.34 60.65 -6.72
C THR A 383 11.09 59.25 -7.27
N PHE A 384 9.81 58.85 -7.35
CA PHE A 384 9.37 57.55 -7.84
C PHE A 384 7.99 57.66 -8.49
N GLU A 385 7.67 56.71 -9.35
CA GLU A 385 6.36 56.64 -10.00
C GLU A 385 5.75 55.24 -9.99
N MET A 386 4.44 55.18 -10.11
CA MET A 386 3.70 53.99 -10.50
C MET A 386 2.92 54.22 -11.80
N SER A 387 2.73 53.16 -12.58
CA SER A 387 1.96 53.21 -13.83
C SER A 387 0.95 52.07 -13.89
N LEU A 388 -0.31 52.37 -14.20
CA LEU A 388 -1.41 51.42 -14.38
C LEU A 388 -1.75 51.28 -15.86
N TYR A 389 -1.65 50.09 -16.43
CA TYR A 389 -1.86 49.85 -17.87
C TYR A 389 -3.27 49.33 -18.17
N GLU A 390 -3.97 49.98 -19.10
CA GLU A 390 -5.35 49.67 -19.50
C GLU A 390 -5.50 48.27 -20.10
N ALA A 391 -4.62 47.89 -21.03
CA ALA A 391 -4.77 46.68 -21.83
C ALA A 391 -4.53 45.39 -21.03
N SER A 392 -3.60 45.44 -20.08
CA SER A 392 -3.07 44.26 -19.38
C SER A 392 -3.46 44.20 -17.90
N GLY A 393 -3.86 45.32 -17.28
CA GLY A 393 -3.94 45.42 -15.83
C GLY A 393 -2.55 45.43 -15.15
N GLU A 394 -1.47 45.57 -15.93
CA GLU A 394 -0.11 45.67 -15.43
C GLU A 394 0.05 46.89 -14.52
N VAL A 395 0.87 46.71 -13.48
CA VAL A 395 1.39 47.82 -12.69
C VAL A 395 2.90 47.83 -12.76
N ARG A 396 3.46 49.01 -13.04
CA ARG A 396 4.91 49.23 -12.98
C ARG A 396 5.27 50.22 -11.88
N TYR A 397 6.42 49.99 -11.26
CA TYR A 397 7.08 50.93 -10.36
C TYR A 397 8.42 51.34 -10.95
N ARG A 398 8.78 52.63 -10.85
CA ARG A 398 10.11 53.13 -11.25
C ARG A 398 10.66 54.05 -10.17
N TYR A 399 11.94 53.91 -9.87
CA TYR A 399 12.61 54.64 -8.80
C TYR A 399 13.74 55.50 -9.38
N LEU A 400 13.56 56.82 -9.44
CA LEU A 400 14.59 57.74 -9.91
C LEU A 400 15.53 58.14 -8.78
N ASP A 401 14.96 58.55 -7.65
CA ASP A 401 15.70 58.84 -6.42
C ASP A 401 14.97 58.29 -5.18
N THR A 402 15.70 57.58 -4.34
CA THR A 402 15.21 56.98 -3.09
C THR A 402 16.23 57.19 -1.96
N ASP A 403 17.16 58.14 -2.13
CA ASP A 403 18.11 58.55 -1.10
C ASP A 403 17.53 59.68 -0.24
N LEU A 404 16.82 59.28 0.82
CA LEU A 404 16.25 60.17 1.82
C LEU A 404 17.30 60.71 2.82
N GLY A 405 18.61 60.53 2.56
CA GLY A 405 19.69 61.00 3.43
C GLY A 405 19.84 60.24 4.75
N ASN A 406 19.08 59.16 4.95
CA ASN A 406 19.11 58.35 6.17
C ASN A 406 19.07 56.85 5.82
N PRO A 407 20.08 56.05 6.19
CA PRO A 407 20.11 54.61 5.92
C PRO A 407 18.91 53.82 6.45
N SER A 408 18.15 54.38 7.39
CA SER A 408 16.92 53.77 7.93
C SER A 408 15.71 53.93 7.00
N TRP A 409 15.79 54.82 6.00
CA TRP A 409 14.72 55.13 5.06
C TRP A 409 15.12 54.89 3.60
N ASN A 410 16.40 55.07 3.29
CA ASN A 410 16.93 54.97 1.93
C ASN A 410 16.57 53.65 1.24
N ALA A 411 16.25 53.75 -0.05
CA ALA A 411 15.87 52.62 -0.90
C ALA A 411 14.71 51.76 -0.33
N GLY A 412 13.82 52.37 0.45
CA GLY A 412 12.65 51.70 1.03
C GLY A 412 12.95 50.91 2.31
N ALA A 413 14.04 51.25 3.02
CA ALA A 413 14.37 50.63 4.31
C ALA A 413 13.25 50.75 5.38
N SER A 414 12.35 51.72 5.21
CA SER A 414 11.12 51.93 6.00
C SER A 414 9.83 51.85 5.18
N ALA A 415 9.90 51.56 3.89
CA ALA A 415 8.74 51.65 2.99
C ALA A 415 8.15 50.29 2.62
N THR A 416 6.87 50.28 2.24
CA THR A 416 6.22 49.14 1.58
C THR A 416 6.11 49.37 0.07
N ALA A 417 6.41 48.35 -0.72
CA ALA A 417 6.03 48.27 -2.13
C ALA A 417 5.28 46.97 -2.37
N GLY A 418 4.22 47.01 -3.17
CA GLY A 418 3.41 45.84 -3.48
C GLY A 418 1.95 46.16 -3.73
N MET A 419 1.15 45.11 -3.77
CA MET A 419 -0.24 45.15 -4.21
C MET A 419 -1.11 44.32 -3.29
N GLU A 420 -2.25 44.84 -2.88
CA GLU A 420 -3.16 44.14 -2.00
C GLU A 420 -4.58 44.17 -2.55
N LYS A 421 -5.27 43.04 -2.44
CA LYS A 421 -6.67 42.92 -2.80
C LYS A 421 -7.55 43.83 -1.94
N VAL A 422 -8.70 44.27 -2.47
CA VAL A 422 -9.63 45.19 -1.79
C VAL A 422 -10.20 44.65 -0.47
N ASP A 423 -10.19 43.33 -0.28
CA ASP A 423 -10.63 42.69 0.97
C ASP A 423 -9.50 42.53 2.02
N GLY A 424 -8.26 42.92 1.71
CA GLY A 424 -7.10 42.80 2.61
C GLY A 424 -6.67 41.34 2.89
N SER A 425 -7.27 40.36 2.19
CA SER A 425 -7.09 38.94 2.49
C SER A 425 -5.89 38.29 1.79
N PHE A 426 -5.38 38.93 0.74
CA PHE A 426 -4.36 38.43 -0.16
C PHE A 426 -3.62 39.59 -0.83
N GLY A 427 -2.35 39.39 -1.18
CA GLY A 427 -1.53 40.43 -1.78
C GLY A 427 -0.17 39.93 -2.25
N LYS A 428 0.51 40.74 -3.06
CA LYS A 428 1.89 40.56 -3.47
C LYS A 428 2.75 41.64 -2.81
N GLU A 429 3.51 41.24 -1.80
CA GLU A 429 4.56 42.09 -1.24
C GLU A 429 5.80 42.05 -2.13
N VAL A 430 6.25 43.22 -2.58
CA VAL A 430 7.51 43.39 -3.31
C VAL A 430 8.64 43.72 -2.35
N SER A 431 8.37 44.60 -1.38
CA SER A 431 9.28 44.97 -0.30
C SER A 431 8.49 45.48 0.90
N PHE A 432 8.97 45.18 2.11
CA PHE A 432 8.47 45.77 3.35
C PHE A 432 9.63 46.05 4.31
N ASN A 433 9.90 47.32 4.59
CA ASN A 433 10.98 47.75 5.48
C ASN A 433 12.34 47.14 5.10
N GLN A 434 12.66 47.13 3.80
CA GLN A 434 13.91 46.62 3.26
C GLN A 434 14.52 47.59 2.23
N PRO A 435 15.83 47.85 2.27
CA PRO A 435 16.53 48.75 1.33
C PRO A 435 16.72 48.08 -0.04
N THR A 436 15.63 47.75 -0.73
CA THR A 436 15.63 47.06 -2.03
C THR A 436 15.17 47.92 -3.19
N LEU A 437 14.47 49.04 -2.94
CA LEU A 437 13.90 49.94 -3.94
C LEU A 437 14.95 50.97 -4.38
N THR A 438 16.03 50.52 -5.01
CA THR A 438 17.20 51.37 -5.33
C THR A 438 17.00 52.21 -6.59
N ASN A 439 17.68 53.37 -6.67
CA ASN A 439 17.68 54.23 -7.86
C ASN A 439 18.01 53.45 -9.14
N GLY A 440 17.24 53.72 -10.21
CA GLY A 440 17.33 53.04 -11.50
C GLY A 440 16.60 51.70 -11.57
N LYS A 441 16.01 51.21 -10.47
CA LYS A 441 15.20 49.99 -10.48
C LYS A 441 13.83 50.27 -11.09
N ALA A 442 13.35 49.32 -11.90
CA ALA A 442 11.97 49.25 -12.34
C ALA A 442 11.41 47.84 -12.09
N ILE A 443 10.14 47.77 -11.73
CA ILE A 443 9.46 46.51 -11.39
C ILE A 443 8.17 46.47 -12.18
N SER A 444 7.89 45.35 -12.84
CA SER A 444 6.62 45.07 -13.51
C SER A 444 5.89 43.97 -12.75
N CYS A 445 4.65 44.26 -12.39
CA CYS A 445 3.71 43.34 -11.76
C CYS A 445 2.55 43.09 -12.70
N GLN A 446 2.35 41.83 -13.07
CA GLN A 446 1.22 41.38 -13.87
C GLN A 446 0.35 40.45 -13.04
N LEU A 447 -0.97 40.56 -13.15
CA LEU A 447 -1.83 39.55 -12.54
C LEU A 447 -1.51 38.21 -13.21
N GLY A 448 -1.12 37.21 -12.42
CA GLY A 448 -0.85 35.89 -12.96
C GLY A 448 -2.07 35.39 -13.73
N VAL A 449 -1.82 34.65 -14.81
CA VAL A 449 -2.86 33.78 -15.38
C VAL A 449 -2.87 32.50 -14.56
N PRO A 450 -4.05 31.95 -14.22
CA PRO A 450 -4.11 30.64 -13.60
C PRO A 450 -3.28 29.66 -14.43
N PRO A 451 -2.35 28.90 -13.82
CA PRO A 451 -1.62 27.90 -14.57
C PRO A 451 -2.63 26.95 -15.21
N PRO A 452 -2.35 26.43 -16.43
CA PRO A 452 -3.20 25.41 -16.99
C PRO A 452 -3.32 24.26 -15.97
N PRO A 453 -4.51 23.69 -15.77
CA PRO A 453 -4.67 22.56 -14.87
C PRO A 453 -3.67 21.44 -15.24
N PRO A 454 -3.31 20.58 -14.27
CA PRO A 454 -2.46 19.42 -14.56
C PRO A 454 -3.08 18.61 -15.70
N ALA A 455 -2.26 18.05 -16.59
CA ALA A 455 -2.76 17.16 -17.63
C ALA A 455 -3.58 16.01 -17.01
N PRO A 456 -4.61 15.49 -17.70
CA PRO A 456 -5.30 14.29 -17.23
C PRO A 456 -4.30 13.15 -17.09
N THR A 457 -4.52 12.23 -16.16
CA THR A 457 -3.69 11.03 -15.92
C THR A 457 -4.59 9.81 -15.82
N ILE A 458 -4.35 8.78 -16.62
CA ILE A 458 -5.09 7.51 -16.59
C ILE A 458 -4.67 6.73 -15.36
N THR A 459 -5.61 6.40 -14.49
CA THR A 459 -5.35 5.63 -13.25
C THR A 459 -5.64 4.14 -13.40
N THR A 460 -6.33 3.73 -14.46
CA THR A 460 -6.53 2.32 -14.79
C THR A 460 -5.21 1.69 -15.21
N THR A 461 -4.67 0.78 -14.41
CA THR A 461 -3.38 0.10 -14.66
C THR A 461 -3.54 -1.25 -15.37
N ALA A 462 -4.70 -1.88 -15.25
CA ALA A 462 -5.06 -3.14 -15.89
C ALA A 462 -6.58 -3.21 -16.11
N VAL A 463 -7.02 -4.11 -16.98
CA VAL A 463 -8.42 -4.45 -17.24
C VAL A 463 -8.56 -5.97 -17.24
N ASP A 464 -9.75 -6.47 -16.96
CA ASP A 464 -10.02 -7.90 -16.90
C ASP A 464 -9.93 -8.56 -18.29
N ASP A 465 -9.56 -9.84 -18.32
CA ASP A 465 -9.59 -10.69 -19.51
C ASP A 465 -11.04 -11.00 -19.91
N ALA A 466 -11.32 -11.06 -21.22
CA ALA A 466 -12.66 -11.31 -21.72
C ALA A 466 -12.88 -12.79 -22.06
N THR A 467 -14.11 -13.28 -21.88
CA THR A 467 -14.52 -14.60 -22.38
C THR A 467 -15.17 -14.44 -23.75
N LEU A 468 -14.78 -15.26 -24.72
CA LEU A 468 -15.36 -15.25 -26.07
C LEU A 468 -16.89 -15.37 -25.98
N THR A 469 -17.61 -14.57 -26.78
CA THR A 469 -19.08 -14.53 -26.83
C THR A 469 -19.80 -14.03 -25.57
N GLN A 470 -19.08 -13.69 -24.50
CA GLN A 470 -19.67 -13.10 -23.28
C GLN A 470 -19.63 -11.57 -23.33
N ALA A 471 -20.64 -10.90 -22.75
CA ALA A 471 -20.62 -9.45 -22.65
C ALA A 471 -19.45 -8.98 -21.77
N TYR A 472 -18.74 -7.96 -22.24
CA TYR A 472 -17.64 -7.31 -21.55
C TYR A 472 -18.04 -5.87 -21.21
N ASN A 473 -17.72 -5.42 -20.01
CA ASN A 473 -18.00 -4.06 -19.56
C ASN A 473 -17.00 -3.65 -18.49
N GLU A 474 -16.04 -2.82 -18.89
CA GLU A 474 -15.09 -2.16 -18.00
C GLU A 474 -15.11 -0.66 -18.26
N THR A 475 -14.56 0.15 -17.34
CA THR A 475 -14.46 1.60 -17.56
C THR A 475 -13.07 2.09 -17.23
N LEU A 476 -12.45 2.79 -18.19
CA LEU A 476 -11.18 3.46 -17.98
C LEU A 476 -11.40 4.75 -17.17
N VAL A 477 -10.52 5.00 -16.21
CA VAL A 477 -10.62 6.12 -15.28
C VAL A 477 -9.40 7.02 -15.41
N ALA A 478 -9.63 8.33 -15.37
CA ALA A 478 -8.57 9.34 -15.33
C ALA A 478 -8.86 10.40 -14.27
N THR A 479 -7.80 11.00 -13.73
CA THR A 479 -7.84 12.14 -12.79
C THR A 479 -7.07 13.33 -13.35
N GLY A 480 -7.23 14.53 -12.79
CA GLY A 480 -6.61 15.75 -13.33
C GLY A 480 -7.34 16.30 -14.56
N GLY A 481 -6.70 17.16 -15.35
CA GLY A 481 -7.27 17.76 -16.57
C GLY A 481 -8.52 18.62 -16.36
N THR A 482 -9.04 19.15 -17.46
CA THR A 482 -10.29 19.92 -17.52
C THR A 482 -11.37 19.14 -18.27
N PRO A 483 -12.42 18.64 -17.59
CA PRO A 483 -13.54 17.99 -18.28
C PRO A 483 -14.21 18.90 -19.33
N PRO A 484 -14.90 18.34 -20.34
CA PRO A 484 -15.11 16.91 -20.58
C PRO A 484 -13.86 16.19 -21.08
N TYR A 485 -13.76 14.89 -20.77
CA TYR A 485 -12.74 14.02 -21.36
C TYR A 485 -13.19 13.43 -22.69
N THR A 486 -12.22 13.13 -23.55
CA THR A 486 -12.38 12.37 -24.78
C THR A 486 -11.40 11.19 -24.79
N TRP A 487 -11.94 9.98 -24.78
CA TRP A 487 -11.20 8.72 -24.79
C TRP A 487 -11.00 8.20 -26.22
N SER A 488 -9.87 7.56 -26.47
CA SER A 488 -9.54 6.97 -27.77
C SER A 488 -8.50 5.85 -27.63
N VAL A 489 -8.41 4.99 -28.65
CA VAL A 489 -7.28 4.05 -28.80
C VAL A 489 -6.28 4.70 -29.74
N SER A 490 -5.09 5.02 -29.23
CA SER A 490 -4.05 5.73 -29.97
C SER A 490 -3.06 4.81 -30.70
N ALA A 491 -2.92 3.57 -30.24
CA ALA A 491 -2.12 2.52 -30.88
C ALA A 491 -2.66 1.12 -30.51
N GLY A 492 -2.32 0.11 -31.31
CA GLY A 492 -2.82 -1.25 -31.15
C GLY A 492 -4.30 -1.40 -31.56
N SER A 493 -4.96 -2.44 -31.06
CA SER A 493 -6.37 -2.71 -31.38
C SER A 493 -7.08 -3.38 -30.22
N LEU A 494 -8.34 -3.03 -30.00
CA LEU A 494 -9.21 -3.78 -29.11
C LEU A 494 -9.55 -5.16 -29.71
N PRO A 495 -9.92 -6.16 -28.88
CA PRO A 495 -10.49 -7.39 -29.39
C PRO A 495 -11.69 -7.13 -30.32
N PRO A 496 -11.81 -7.85 -31.46
CA PRO A 496 -12.95 -7.69 -32.38
C PRO A 496 -14.28 -7.87 -31.66
N GLY A 497 -15.17 -6.87 -31.75
CA GLY A 497 -16.47 -6.86 -31.07
C GLY A 497 -16.49 -6.07 -29.75
N LEU A 498 -15.35 -5.55 -29.30
CA LEU A 498 -15.27 -4.53 -28.24
C LEU A 498 -15.08 -3.13 -28.84
N SER A 499 -15.57 -2.13 -28.11
CA SER A 499 -15.46 -0.72 -28.45
C SER A 499 -15.18 0.12 -27.20
N LEU A 500 -14.49 1.25 -27.38
CA LEU A 500 -14.25 2.24 -26.34
C LEU A 500 -15.13 3.46 -26.60
N ASP A 501 -16.02 3.77 -25.66
CA ASP A 501 -16.87 4.95 -25.71
C ASP A 501 -16.03 6.22 -25.43
N PRO A 502 -16.04 7.21 -26.34
CA PRO A 502 -15.17 8.38 -26.23
C PRO A 502 -15.56 9.33 -25.09
N ALA A 503 -16.80 9.31 -24.58
CA ALA A 503 -17.23 10.25 -23.55
C ALA A 503 -17.06 9.69 -22.13
N SER A 504 -17.38 8.41 -21.94
CA SER A 504 -17.39 7.76 -20.63
C SER A 504 -16.12 6.97 -20.32
N GLY A 505 -15.33 6.61 -21.34
CA GLY A 505 -14.21 5.67 -21.16
C GLY A 505 -14.68 4.22 -20.99
N ALA A 506 -15.97 3.93 -21.21
CA ALA A 506 -16.52 2.58 -21.12
C ALA A 506 -16.01 1.70 -22.27
N LEU A 507 -15.41 0.56 -21.91
CA LEU A 507 -14.89 -0.45 -22.81
C LEU A 507 -15.88 -1.61 -22.82
N THR A 508 -16.72 -1.67 -23.85
CA THR A 508 -17.92 -2.53 -23.87
C THR A 508 -18.06 -3.31 -25.18
N GLY A 509 -18.78 -4.43 -25.12
CA GLY A 509 -19.17 -5.20 -26.30
C GLY A 509 -19.17 -6.71 -26.05
N THR A 510 -19.03 -7.48 -27.12
CA THR A 510 -18.92 -8.94 -27.04
C THR A 510 -17.79 -9.40 -27.95
N PRO A 511 -16.69 -9.94 -27.41
CA PRO A 511 -15.54 -10.32 -28.21
C PRO A 511 -15.89 -11.53 -29.10
N SER A 512 -15.41 -11.49 -30.34
CA SER A 512 -15.74 -12.44 -31.41
C SER A 512 -14.55 -13.26 -31.91
N ALA A 513 -13.34 -12.99 -31.43
CA ALA A 513 -12.15 -13.77 -31.73
C ALA A 513 -11.23 -13.89 -30.51
N ALA A 514 -10.79 -15.11 -30.21
CA ALA A 514 -9.80 -15.39 -29.17
C ALA A 514 -8.43 -14.80 -29.55
N GLY A 515 -7.61 -14.48 -28.56
CA GLY A 515 -6.28 -13.92 -28.75
C GLY A 515 -5.87 -12.93 -27.65
N SER A 516 -4.62 -12.48 -27.71
CA SER A 516 -4.12 -11.41 -26.84
C SER A 516 -4.06 -10.10 -27.61
N TYR A 517 -4.73 -9.08 -27.09
CA TYR A 517 -4.86 -7.78 -27.74
C TYR A 517 -4.27 -6.71 -26.83
N SER A 518 -3.18 -6.08 -27.27
CA SER A 518 -2.59 -4.92 -26.61
C SER A 518 -3.00 -3.63 -27.32
N PHE A 519 -3.34 -2.61 -26.54
CA PHE A 519 -3.74 -1.31 -27.04
C PHE A 519 -3.27 -0.19 -26.12
N THR A 520 -3.10 1.00 -26.68
CA THR A 520 -2.75 2.21 -25.93
C THR A 520 -3.97 3.09 -25.82
N ALA A 521 -4.62 3.09 -24.65
CA ALA A 521 -5.68 4.02 -24.33
C ALA A 521 -5.12 5.43 -24.21
N ARG A 522 -5.85 6.41 -24.72
CA ARG A 522 -5.53 7.84 -24.63
C ARG A 522 -6.73 8.59 -24.09
N VAL A 523 -6.49 9.45 -23.12
CA VAL A 523 -7.47 10.44 -22.64
C VAL A 523 -7.01 11.83 -23.07
N LEU A 524 -7.93 12.64 -23.60
CA LEU A 524 -7.74 14.05 -23.93
C LEU A 524 -8.72 14.86 -23.09
N ASP A 525 -8.31 16.00 -22.56
CA ASP A 525 -9.20 16.93 -21.88
C ASP A 525 -9.66 18.08 -22.81
N SER A 526 -10.53 18.96 -22.32
CA SER A 526 -11.04 20.11 -23.10
C SER A 526 -9.98 21.15 -23.45
N GLN A 527 -8.82 21.12 -22.77
CA GLN A 527 -7.68 21.99 -23.01
C GLN A 527 -6.62 21.34 -23.91
N SER A 528 -6.95 20.21 -24.54
CA SER A 528 -6.08 19.42 -25.41
C SER A 528 -4.84 18.82 -24.72
N GLN A 529 -4.85 18.70 -23.39
CA GLN A 529 -3.86 17.94 -22.64
C GLN A 529 -4.22 16.45 -22.66
N SER A 530 -3.22 15.57 -22.73
CA SER A 530 -3.47 14.14 -22.83
C SER A 530 -2.51 13.29 -22.02
N ASP A 531 -2.98 12.10 -21.69
CA ASP A 531 -2.16 11.00 -21.16
C ASP A 531 -2.50 9.69 -21.87
N THR A 532 -1.57 8.74 -21.82
CA THR A 532 -1.65 7.46 -22.50
C THR A 532 -1.23 6.32 -21.59
N GLN A 533 -1.96 5.22 -21.64
CA GLN A 533 -1.67 4.01 -20.86
C GLN A 533 -1.75 2.79 -21.77
N VAL A 534 -0.75 1.91 -21.67
CA VAL A 534 -0.76 0.61 -22.37
C VAL A 534 -1.56 -0.38 -21.53
N LEU A 535 -2.54 -1.01 -22.16
CA LEU A 535 -3.41 -2.03 -21.57
C LEU A 535 -3.46 -3.26 -22.49
N SER A 536 -3.91 -4.38 -21.94
CA SER A 536 -4.10 -5.62 -22.69
C SER A 536 -5.33 -6.36 -22.22
N ILE A 537 -6.02 -7.02 -23.15
CA ILE A 537 -7.13 -7.93 -22.88
C ILE A 537 -6.79 -9.27 -23.55
N ALA A 538 -6.71 -10.35 -22.78
CA ALA A 538 -6.73 -11.69 -23.35
C ALA A 538 -8.17 -12.15 -23.52
N VAL A 539 -8.48 -12.71 -24.69
CA VAL A 539 -9.77 -13.34 -24.99
C VAL A 539 -9.56 -14.84 -25.12
N ALA A 540 -10.23 -15.60 -24.26
CA ALA A 540 -10.21 -17.06 -24.28
C ALA A 540 -11.63 -17.62 -24.50
N ASP A 541 -11.71 -18.83 -25.05
CA ASP A 541 -12.99 -19.57 -25.11
C ASP A 541 -13.56 -19.80 -23.71
N PRO A 542 -14.88 -20.01 -23.54
CA PRO A 542 -15.45 -20.40 -22.26
C PRO A 542 -14.76 -21.67 -21.71
N LEU A 543 -14.39 -21.65 -20.43
CA LEU A 543 -13.84 -22.83 -19.76
C LEU A 543 -14.94 -23.87 -19.59
N ALA A 544 -14.67 -25.12 -19.99
CA ALA A 544 -15.59 -26.24 -19.83
C ALA A 544 -14.83 -27.53 -19.48
N ILE A 545 -15.26 -28.24 -18.44
CA ILE A 545 -14.82 -29.58 -18.11
C ILE A 545 -15.50 -30.56 -19.07
N THR A 546 -14.69 -31.38 -19.74
CA THR A 546 -15.15 -32.33 -20.77
C THR A 546 -15.34 -33.75 -20.24
N THR A 547 -14.76 -34.05 -19.08
CA THR A 547 -14.93 -35.36 -18.43
C THR A 547 -16.33 -35.50 -17.86
N THR A 548 -17.15 -36.38 -18.44
CA THR A 548 -18.54 -36.60 -18.00
C THR A 548 -18.69 -37.78 -17.03
N SER A 549 -17.75 -38.71 -17.01
CA SER A 549 -17.75 -39.88 -16.12
C SER A 549 -16.32 -40.40 -15.89
N LEU A 550 -16.16 -41.18 -14.83
CA LEU A 550 -14.91 -41.87 -14.48
C LEU A 550 -15.20 -43.36 -14.35
N SER A 551 -14.24 -44.22 -14.70
CA SER A 551 -14.36 -45.65 -14.44
C SER A 551 -14.32 -45.95 -12.93
N GLY A 552 -14.92 -47.06 -12.53
CA GLY A 552 -14.80 -47.58 -11.15
C GLY A 552 -13.39 -48.07 -10.82
N GLY A 553 -13.14 -48.32 -9.53
CA GLY A 553 -11.88 -48.88 -9.01
C GLY A 553 -12.12 -50.16 -8.21
N THR A 554 -11.05 -50.90 -7.91
CA THR A 554 -11.09 -52.09 -7.05
C THR A 554 -10.20 -51.85 -5.82
N VAL A 555 -10.67 -52.23 -4.63
CA VAL A 555 -9.90 -52.10 -3.39
C VAL A 555 -8.51 -52.73 -3.55
N GLY A 556 -7.46 -52.01 -3.17
CA GLY A 556 -6.08 -52.51 -3.22
C GLY A 556 -5.42 -52.46 -4.61
N GLN A 557 -6.16 -52.18 -5.68
CA GLN A 557 -5.62 -52.05 -7.04
C GLN A 557 -5.29 -50.58 -7.37
N ALA A 558 -4.23 -50.35 -8.16
CA ALA A 558 -3.87 -49.01 -8.58
C ALA A 558 -4.95 -48.40 -9.48
N TYR A 559 -5.36 -47.18 -9.17
CA TYR A 559 -6.33 -46.39 -9.93
C TYR A 559 -5.66 -45.14 -10.50
N SER A 560 -5.96 -44.80 -11.75
CA SER A 560 -5.54 -43.55 -12.37
C SER A 560 -6.52 -43.17 -13.47
N GLN A 561 -7.16 -42.02 -13.32
CA GLN A 561 -7.98 -41.36 -14.33
C GLN A 561 -7.65 -39.87 -14.32
N THR A 562 -7.90 -39.13 -15.40
CA THR A 562 -7.58 -37.69 -15.47
C THR A 562 -8.81 -36.90 -15.90
N ALA A 563 -9.19 -35.90 -15.12
CA ALA A 563 -10.19 -34.94 -15.52
C ALA A 563 -9.59 -33.98 -16.56
N ALA A 564 -10.35 -33.68 -17.62
CA ALA A 564 -9.92 -32.86 -18.74
C ALA A 564 -10.88 -31.68 -18.92
N ALA A 565 -10.32 -30.50 -19.24
CA ALA A 565 -11.05 -29.29 -19.56
C ALA A 565 -10.57 -28.72 -20.89
N THR A 566 -11.41 -27.90 -21.52
CA THR A 566 -11.15 -27.16 -22.75
C THR A 566 -11.55 -25.71 -22.59
N GLY A 567 -11.02 -24.82 -23.43
CA GLY A 567 -11.24 -23.38 -23.34
C GLY A 567 -10.48 -22.74 -22.18
N GLY A 568 -10.80 -21.51 -21.83
CA GLY A 568 -10.08 -20.71 -20.84
C GLY A 568 -8.60 -20.48 -21.20
N ALA A 569 -7.87 -19.82 -20.31
CA ALA A 569 -6.43 -19.61 -20.41
C ALA A 569 -5.64 -20.70 -19.66
N THR A 570 -4.74 -21.40 -20.34
CA THR A 570 -3.86 -22.41 -19.70
C THR A 570 -2.71 -21.76 -18.91
N PRO A 571 -2.26 -22.33 -17.78
CA PRO A 571 -2.60 -23.65 -17.23
C PRO A 571 -3.88 -23.68 -16.40
N TYR A 572 -4.45 -24.87 -16.22
CA TYR A 572 -5.60 -25.11 -15.33
C TYR A 572 -5.15 -25.51 -13.93
N THR A 573 -5.92 -25.09 -12.94
CA THR A 573 -5.83 -25.58 -11.55
C THR A 573 -7.07 -26.38 -11.20
N TRP A 574 -6.87 -27.58 -10.67
CA TRP A 574 -7.93 -28.54 -10.36
C TRP A 574 -8.14 -28.67 -8.85
N SER A 575 -9.40 -28.75 -8.43
CA SER A 575 -9.77 -28.96 -7.04
C SER A 575 -11.05 -29.81 -6.93
N VAL A 576 -11.30 -30.34 -5.73
CA VAL A 576 -12.61 -30.91 -5.37
C VAL A 576 -13.35 -29.84 -4.58
N SER A 577 -14.43 -29.31 -5.15
CA SER A 577 -15.19 -28.22 -4.54
C SER A 577 -16.25 -28.71 -3.56
N VAL A 578 -16.79 -29.93 -3.79
CA VAL A 578 -17.81 -30.57 -2.93
C VAL A 578 -17.60 -32.09 -2.91
N GLY A 579 -17.82 -32.71 -1.75
CA GLY A 579 -17.69 -34.16 -1.56
C GLY A 579 -16.24 -34.59 -1.27
N THR A 580 -15.98 -35.90 -1.33
CA THR A 580 -14.66 -36.48 -1.08
C THR A 580 -14.36 -37.57 -2.10
N LEU A 581 -13.11 -37.68 -2.52
CA LEU A 581 -12.63 -38.83 -3.29
C LEU A 581 -12.69 -40.11 -2.43
N PRO A 582 -12.73 -41.31 -3.05
CA PRO A 582 -12.55 -42.56 -2.34
C PRO A 582 -11.27 -42.54 -1.48
N PRO A 583 -11.30 -43.04 -0.23
CA PRO A 583 -10.12 -43.14 0.61
C PRO A 583 -8.97 -43.86 -0.10
N GLY A 584 -7.78 -43.25 -0.10
CA GLY A 584 -6.60 -43.75 -0.81
C GLY A 584 -6.38 -43.17 -2.21
N LEU A 585 -7.32 -42.36 -2.73
CA LEU A 585 -7.14 -41.57 -3.95
C LEU A 585 -6.87 -40.08 -3.63
N GLY A 586 -6.12 -39.42 -4.50
CA GLY A 586 -5.87 -37.97 -4.46
C GLY A 586 -6.00 -37.32 -5.84
N LEU A 587 -6.32 -36.03 -5.86
CA LEU A 587 -6.37 -35.19 -7.07
C LEU A 587 -5.08 -34.37 -7.18
N ASN A 588 -4.38 -34.49 -8.32
CA ASN A 588 -3.28 -33.62 -8.66
C ASN A 588 -3.82 -32.28 -9.20
N SER A 589 -3.56 -31.19 -8.48
CA SER A 589 -4.09 -29.86 -8.80
C SER A 589 -3.54 -29.28 -10.10
N GLY A 590 -2.38 -29.71 -10.61
CA GLY A 590 -1.79 -29.20 -11.85
C GLY A 590 -2.13 -30.00 -13.09
N THR A 591 -2.53 -31.28 -12.94
CA THR A 591 -2.78 -32.17 -14.09
C THR A 591 -4.23 -32.68 -14.18
N GLY A 592 -5.02 -32.54 -13.11
CA GLY A 592 -6.36 -33.13 -13.05
C GLY A 592 -6.38 -34.64 -12.82
N ALA A 593 -5.21 -35.27 -12.60
CA ALA A 593 -5.10 -36.70 -12.38
C ALA A 593 -5.67 -37.10 -11.00
N ILE A 594 -6.64 -38.00 -10.99
CA ILE A 594 -7.20 -38.68 -9.81
C ILE A 594 -6.54 -40.05 -9.74
N SER A 595 -5.65 -40.25 -8.78
CA SER A 595 -4.84 -41.46 -8.71
C SER A 595 -4.54 -41.91 -7.27
N GLY A 596 -4.22 -43.19 -7.11
CA GLY A 596 -3.88 -43.79 -5.84
C GLY A 596 -4.34 -45.26 -5.78
N THR A 597 -4.51 -45.78 -4.57
CA THR A 597 -5.02 -47.14 -4.34
C THR A 597 -6.20 -47.04 -3.39
N PRO A 598 -7.44 -47.28 -3.84
CA PRO A 598 -8.59 -47.11 -2.98
C PRO A 598 -8.61 -48.21 -1.91
N THR A 599 -8.99 -47.84 -0.69
CA THR A 599 -8.91 -48.74 0.49
C THR A 599 -10.25 -49.19 1.03
N THR A 600 -11.35 -48.61 0.52
CA THR A 600 -12.69 -48.84 1.07
C THR A 600 -13.71 -48.92 -0.04
N GLU A 601 -14.59 -49.91 0.05
CA GLU A 601 -15.71 -50.10 -0.86
C GLU A 601 -16.74 -48.99 -0.71
N GLY A 602 -17.38 -48.61 -1.81
CA GLY A 602 -18.44 -47.60 -1.79
C GLY A 602 -18.55 -46.82 -3.09
N THR A 603 -19.63 -46.06 -3.21
CA THR A 603 -19.80 -45.10 -4.31
C THR A 603 -19.58 -43.70 -3.77
N TYR A 604 -18.56 -43.02 -4.30
CA TYR A 604 -18.13 -41.70 -3.86
C TYR A 604 -18.48 -40.68 -4.93
N ALA A 605 -19.44 -39.79 -4.64
CA ALA A 605 -19.82 -38.68 -5.51
C ALA A 605 -19.14 -37.39 -5.06
N PHE A 606 -18.61 -36.63 -6.00
CA PHE A 606 -17.90 -35.37 -5.75
C PHE A 606 -18.06 -34.39 -6.93
N MET A 607 -17.83 -33.10 -6.69
CA MET A 607 -17.71 -32.10 -7.74
C MET A 607 -16.25 -31.73 -7.94
N VAL A 608 -15.77 -31.91 -9.16
CA VAL A 608 -14.45 -31.41 -9.58
C VAL A 608 -14.62 -30.01 -10.15
N GLN A 609 -13.68 -29.12 -9.82
CA GLN A 609 -13.61 -27.77 -10.35
C GLN A 609 -12.30 -27.59 -11.12
N ALA A 610 -12.40 -26.96 -12.29
CA ALA A 610 -11.27 -26.43 -13.03
C ALA A 610 -11.30 -24.90 -12.94
N ALA A 611 -10.16 -24.28 -12.65
CA ALA A 611 -9.94 -22.85 -12.75
C ALA A 611 -8.86 -22.59 -13.81
N ASP A 612 -9.10 -21.64 -14.72
CA ASP A 612 -8.09 -21.22 -15.70
C ASP A 612 -7.12 -20.18 -15.09
N SER A 613 -6.13 -19.75 -15.88
CA SER A 613 -5.12 -18.76 -15.48
C SER A 613 -5.47 -17.32 -15.88
N GLY A 614 -6.70 -17.07 -16.32
CA GLY A 614 -7.15 -15.73 -16.69
C GLY A 614 -7.23 -14.79 -15.49
N ASN A 615 -7.36 -13.49 -15.76
CA ASN A 615 -7.58 -12.48 -14.73
C ASN A 615 -8.92 -11.74 -14.94
N PRO A 616 -9.98 -12.02 -14.15
CA PRO A 616 -10.05 -13.03 -13.11
C PRO A 616 -10.09 -14.46 -13.67
N ALA A 617 -9.74 -15.43 -12.83
CA ALA A 617 -9.77 -16.84 -13.21
C ALA A 617 -11.21 -17.29 -13.49
N ARG A 618 -11.44 -17.89 -14.64
CA ARG A 618 -12.71 -18.52 -15.02
C ARG A 618 -12.78 -19.88 -14.35
N THR A 619 -13.97 -20.29 -13.91
CA THR A 619 -14.16 -21.61 -13.29
C THR A 619 -15.30 -22.35 -13.95
N ASP A 620 -15.17 -23.68 -13.99
CA ASP A 620 -16.24 -24.60 -14.32
C ASP A 620 -16.26 -25.76 -13.32
N THR A 621 -17.42 -26.38 -13.14
CA THR A 621 -17.61 -27.48 -12.18
C THR A 621 -18.40 -28.63 -12.79
N GLN A 622 -17.96 -29.86 -12.54
CA GLN A 622 -18.61 -31.06 -13.05
C GLN A 622 -18.79 -32.08 -11.92
N ALA A 623 -20.01 -32.63 -11.81
CA ALA A 623 -20.29 -33.73 -10.90
C ALA A 623 -19.77 -35.05 -11.48
N LEU A 624 -19.02 -35.80 -10.69
CA LEU A 624 -18.44 -37.10 -11.03
C LEU A 624 -18.63 -38.08 -9.88
N SER A 625 -18.49 -39.38 -10.18
CA SER A 625 -18.49 -40.42 -9.16
C SER A 625 -17.50 -41.53 -9.50
N ILE A 626 -16.99 -42.19 -8.46
CA ILE A 626 -16.17 -43.39 -8.56
C ILE A 626 -16.82 -44.47 -7.68
N SER A 627 -17.14 -45.62 -8.28
CA SER A 627 -17.59 -46.81 -7.55
C SER A 627 -16.39 -47.71 -7.29
N VAL A 628 -16.11 -48.01 -6.02
CA VAL A 628 -15.04 -48.89 -5.58
C VAL A 628 -15.64 -50.21 -5.10
N VAL A 629 -15.23 -51.31 -5.71
CA VAL A 629 -15.66 -52.69 -5.38
C VAL A 629 -14.50 -53.50 -4.79
N GLY A 630 -14.79 -54.56 -4.02
CA GLY A 630 -13.78 -55.53 -3.58
C GLY A 630 -13.35 -56.50 -4.69
N ASP A 631 -12.27 -57.26 -4.46
CA ASP A 631 -11.92 -58.38 -5.33
C ASP A 631 -13.03 -59.46 -5.31
N PRO A 632 -13.31 -60.16 -6.42
CA PRO A 632 -14.26 -61.27 -6.43
C PRO A 632 -13.75 -62.43 -5.53
N PRO A 633 -14.65 -63.26 -4.96
CA PRO A 633 -14.22 -64.46 -4.25
C PRO A 633 -13.56 -65.45 -5.22
N THR A 634 -12.61 -66.26 -4.74
CA THR A 634 -11.92 -67.30 -5.51
C THR A 634 -11.79 -68.55 -4.67
N ILE A 635 -12.21 -69.72 -5.18
CA ILE A 635 -12.13 -71.01 -4.50
C ILE A 635 -10.68 -71.54 -4.59
N GLY A 636 -10.03 -71.70 -3.44
CA GLY A 636 -8.67 -72.22 -3.32
C GLY A 636 -8.56 -73.74 -3.17
N THR A 637 -9.68 -74.45 -2.94
CA THR A 637 -9.69 -75.91 -2.86
C THR A 637 -9.50 -76.53 -4.24
N THR A 638 -8.39 -77.24 -4.44
CA THR A 638 -8.05 -77.87 -5.73
C THR A 638 -8.37 -79.37 -5.79
N SER A 639 -8.43 -80.04 -4.64
CA SER A 639 -8.75 -81.47 -4.52
C SER A 639 -9.35 -81.80 -3.16
N LEU A 640 -10.10 -82.89 -3.08
CA LEU A 640 -10.68 -83.40 -1.84
C LEU A 640 -10.17 -84.81 -1.58
N ALA A 641 -10.08 -85.20 -0.30
CA ALA A 641 -9.77 -86.58 0.06
C ALA A 641 -10.91 -87.52 -0.36
N ASP A 642 -10.58 -88.76 -0.69
CA ASP A 642 -11.56 -89.81 -0.95
C ASP A 642 -12.28 -90.25 0.33
N GLY A 643 -13.51 -90.73 0.20
CA GLY A 643 -14.32 -91.24 1.29
C GLY A 643 -14.39 -92.78 1.28
N THR A 644 -14.80 -93.35 2.40
CA THR A 644 -15.19 -94.76 2.45
C THR A 644 -16.63 -94.90 2.95
N THR A 645 -17.36 -95.87 2.43
CA THR A 645 -18.73 -96.14 2.92
C THR A 645 -18.70 -96.40 4.42
N THR A 646 -19.75 -95.93 5.13
CA THR A 646 -19.93 -96.08 6.59
C THR A 646 -18.98 -95.33 7.53
N GLN A 647 -17.91 -94.71 7.03
CA GLN A 647 -17.04 -93.85 7.83
C GLN A 647 -17.44 -92.37 7.72
N PRO A 648 -17.33 -91.58 8.81
CA PRO A 648 -17.59 -90.15 8.76
C PRO A 648 -16.58 -89.44 7.85
N TYR A 649 -17.09 -88.54 7.02
CA TYR A 649 -16.31 -87.68 6.13
C TYR A 649 -16.49 -86.22 6.56
N SER A 650 -15.40 -85.46 6.55
CA SER A 650 -15.42 -84.01 6.80
C SER A 650 -14.27 -83.34 6.07
N GLN A 651 -14.60 -82.38 5.19
CA GLN A 651 -13.67 -81.49 4.50
C GLN A 651 -14.32 -80.12 4.38
N THR A 652 -13.55 -79.03 4.34
CA THR A 652 -14.11 -77.67 4.18
C THR A 652 -13.53 -77.03 2.93
N LEU A 653 -14.41 -76.47 2.10
CA LEU A 653 -14.01 -75.68 0.94
C LEU A 653 -13.46 -74.33 1.42
N ALA A 654 -12.34 -73.91 0.84
CA ALA A 654 -11.70 -72.65 1.16
C ALA A 654 -11.85 -71.68 -0.02
N ALA A 655 -12.18 -70.43 0.27
CA ALA A 655 -12.13 -69.32 -0.68
C ALA A 655 -11.37 -68.14 -0.07
N THR A 656 -10.82 -67.30 -0.96
CA THR A 656 -10.16 -66.03 -0.62
C THR A 656 -10.75 -64.92 -1.49
N GLY A 657 -10.59 -63.64 -1.10
CA GLY A 657 -11.21 -62.52 -1.81
C GLY A 657 -12.71 -62.38 -1.47
N GLY A 658 -13.47 -61.63 -2.25
CA GLY A 658 -14.90 -61.38 -2.02
C GLY A 658 -15.18 -60.43 -0.85
N SER A 659 -16.37 -59.85 -0.85
CA SER A 659 -16.85 -58.96 0.21
C SER A 659 -17.93 -59.61 1.08
N GLY A 660 -17.75 -59.54 2.40
CA GLY A 660 -18.72 -60.04 3.37
C GLY A 660 -18.71 -61.57 3.53
N ALA A 661 -19.86 -62.14 3.90
CA ALA A 661 -19.98 -63.57 4.17
C ALA A 661 -20.12 -64.36 2.87
N TYR A 662 -19.49 -65.54 2.81
CA TYR A 662 -19.63 -66.45 1.67
C TYR A 662 -20.92 -67.25 1.75
N THR A 663 -21.55 -67.44 0.59
CA THR A 663 -22.60 -68.43 0.37
C THR A 663 -22.09 -69.52 -0.55
N TRP A 664 -22.08 -70.76 -0.06
CA TRP A 664 -21.61 -71.94 -0.78
C TRP A 664 -22.77 -72.75 -1.36
N SER A 665 -22.60 -73.24 -2.57
CA SER A 665 -23.59 -74.11 -3.23
C SER A 665 -22.92 -75.09 -4.20
N ILE A 666 -23.70 -76.08 -4.64
CA ILE A 666 -23.32 -76.97 -5.74
C ILE A 666 -23.98 -76.41 -7.01
N ALA A 667 -23.18 -75.87 -7.92
CA ALA A 667 -23.66 -75.32 -9.19
C ALA A 667 -24.14 -76.43 -10.13
N THR A 668 -23.37 -77.52 -10.23
CA THR A 668 -23.66 -78.68 -11.08
C THR A 668 -23.10 -79.98 -10.48
N GLY A 669 -23.69 -81.13 -10.84
CA GLY A 669 -23.30 -82.45 -10.31
C GLY A 669 -23.99 -82.79 -9.00
N SER A 670 -23.49 -83.81 -8.30
CA SER A 670 -24.06 -84.27 -7.02
C SER A 670 -22.98 -84.75 -6.07
N LEU A 671 -23.14 -84.47 -4.78
CA LEU A 671 -22.30 -85.05 -3.72
C LEU A 671 -22.59 -86.56 -3.58
N PRO A 672 -21.63 -87.34 -3.04
CA PRO A 672 -21.91 -88.71 -2.62
C PRO A 672 -23.15 -88.78 -1.70
N PRO A 673 -24.07 -89.74 -1.91
CA PRO A 673 -25.22 -89.95 -1.02
C PRO A 673 -24.76 -90.09 0.43
N GLY A 674 -25.39 -89.30 1.32
CA GLY A 674 -25.03 -89.23 2.73
C GLY A 674 -24.06 -88.11 3.11
N LEU A 675 -23.55 -87.34 2.13
CA LEU A 675 -22.84 -86.08 2.36
C LEU A 675 -23.72 -84.86 2.05
N SER A 676 -23.50 -83.76 2.77
CA SER A 676 -24.10 -82.45 2.53
C SER A 676 -23.05 -81.35 2.55
N LEU A 677 -23.32 -80.25 1.84
CA LEU A 677 -22.55 -79.01 1.89
C LEU A 677 -23.30 -78.01 2.77
N ASP A 678 -22.63 -77.48 3.79
CA ASP A 678 -23.14 -76.36 4.58
C ASP A 678 -22.97 -75.05 3.80
N PRO A 679 -24.05 -74.33 3.48
CA PRO A 679 -24.00 -73.15 2.62
C PRO A 679 -23.34 -71.92 3.27
N SER A 680 -23.13 -71.91 4.58
CA SER A 680 -22.54 -70.77 5.30
C SER A 680 -21.06 -70.97 5.63
N THR A 681 -20.64 -72.24 5.78
CA THR A 681 -19.28 -72.58 6.21
C THR A 681 -18.45 -73.27 5.12
N GLY A 682 -19.08 -73.75 4.04
CA GLY A 682 -18.41 -74.52 2.99
C GLY A 682 -18.00 -75.93 3.43
N ALA A 683 -18.49 -76.40 4.59
CA ALA A 683 -18.17 -77.73 5.12
C ALA A 683 -18.94 -78.83 4.36
N LEU A 684 -18.21 -79.75 3.76
CA LEU A 684 -18.69 -81.03 3.22
C LEU A 684 -18.59 -82.09 4.31
N SER A 685 -19.74 -82.54 4.83
CA SER A 685 -19.76 -83.49 5.95
C SER A 685 -20.88 -84.53 5.83
N GLY A 686 -20.72 -85.66 6.53
CA GLY A 686 -21.70 -86.73 6.60
C GLY A 686 -21.05 -88.12 6.52
N THR A 687 -21.83 -89.13 6.16
CA THR A 687 -21.34 -90.52 6.02
C THR A 687 -21.75 -91.04 4.65
N PRO A 688 -20.80 -91.26 3.71
CA PRO A 688 -21.13 -91.79 2.39
C PRO A 688 -21.77 -93.18 2.47
N THR A 689 -22.81 -93.41 1.67
CA THR A 689 -23.57 -94.68 1.69
C THR A 689 -23.45 -95.53 0.42
N ALA A 690 -22.88 -94.99 -0.66
CA ALA A 690 -22.76 -95.69 -1.93
C ALA A 690 -21.41 -95.46 -2.61
N THR A 691 -20.83 -96.54 -3.14
CA THR A 691 -19.54 -96.52 -3.84
C THR A 691 -19.68 -96.01 -5.28
N ALA A 692 -18.96 -94.94 -5.60
CA ALA A 692 -18.78 -94.38 -6.94
C ALA A 692 -17.77 -93.22 -6.88
N SER A 693 -17.38 -92.70 -8.05
CA SER A 693 -16.75 -91.38 -8.14
C SER A 693 -17.81 -90.32 -8.41
N TYR A 694 -17.89 -89.32 -7.53
CA TYR A 694 -18.88 -88.25 -7.61
C TYR A 694 -18.19 -86.94 -7.97
N ALA A 695 -18.43 -86.46 -9.19
CA ALA A 695 -17.94 -85.16 -9.66
C ALA A 695 -19.01 -84.08 -9.47
N PHE A 696 -18.60 -82.90 -9.00
CA PHE A 696 -19.47 -81.75 -8.79
C PHE A 696 -18.70 -80.44 -8.95
N THR A 697 -19.43 -79.34 -9.15
CA THR A 697 -18.87 -77.99 -9.23
C THR A 697 -19.36 -77.19 -8.04
N ALA A 698 -18.44 -76.83 -7.15
CA ALA A 698 -18.73 -75.92 -6.06
C ALA A 698 -18.78 -74.48 -6.57
N GLN A 699 -19.68 -73.68 -5.99
CA GLN A 699 -19.78 -72.24 -6.23
C GLN A 699 -19.71 -71.51 -4.89
N VAL A 700 -18.94 -70.43 -4.86
CA VAL A 700 -18.92 -69.47 -3.77
C VAL A 700 -19.43 -68.13 -4.29
N THR A 701 -20.33 -67.50 -3.55
CA THR A 701 -20.88 -66.17 -3.86
C THR A 701 -20.67 -65.25 -2.66
N ASP A 702 -20.26 -64.01 -2.89
CA ASP A 702 -20.10 -62.99 -1.85
C ASP A 702 -21.37 -62.10 -1.71
N ASN A 703 -21.35 -61.13 -0.78
CA ASN A 703 -22.50 -60.24 -0.54
C ASN A 703 -22.75 -59.23 -1.68
N LEU A 704 -21.80 -59.06 -2.60
CA LEU A 704 -21.91 -58.21 -3.78
C LEU A 704 -22.35 -58.99 -5.03
N SER A 705 -22.78 -60.25 -4.84
CA SER A 705 -23.16 -61.17 -5.92
C SER A 705 -22.02 -61.51 -6.89
N GLN A 706 -20.76 -61.29 -6.48
CA GLN A 706 -19.60 -61.78 -7.20
C GLN A 706 -19.43 -63.27 -6.87
N SER A 707 -19.04 -64.08 -7.85
CA SER A 707 -18.95 -65.53 -7.65
C SER A 707 -17.75 -66.15 -8.36
N ASP A 708 -17.34 -67.31 -7.86
CA ASP A 708 -16.37 -68.20 -8.50
C ASP A 708 -16.85 -69.65 -8.40
N THR A 709 -16.38 -70.49 -9.33
CA THR A 709 -16.77 -71.89 -9.43
C THR A 709 -15.56 -72.80 -9.64
N GLN A 710 -15.54 -73.94 -8.95
CA GLN A 710 -14.44 -74.90 -9.04
C GLN A 710 -14.96 -76.34 -9.15
N ALA A 711 -14.46 -77.08 -10.14
CA ALA A 711 -14.77 -78.49 -10.32
C ALA A 711 -13.97 -79.35 -9.31
N LEU A 712 -14.64 -80.26 -8.63
CA LEU A 712 -14.11 -81.15 -7.59
C LEU A 712 -14.72 -82.55 -7.71
N SER A 713 -14.07 -83.54 -7.11
CA SER A 713 -14.57 -84.91 -7.05
C SER A 713 -14.22 -85.59 -5.73
N ILE A 714 -15.08 -86.53 -5.30
CA ILE A 714 -14.82 -87.44 -4.18
C ILE A 714 -15.03 -88.86 -4.70
N ALA A 715 -14.01 -89.72 -4.64
CA ALA A 715 -14.22 -91.15 -4.84
C ALA A 715 -14.63 -91.80 -3.51
N VAL A 716 -15.65 -92.67 -3.54
CA VAL A 716 -16.11 -93.43 -2.38
C VAL A 716 -15.93 -94.91 -2.65
N THR A 717 -15.14 -95.58 -1.81
CA THR A 717 -14.91 -97.04 -1.86
C THR A 717 -15.42 -97.74 -0.61
N ASP A 718 -15.61 -99.05 -0.67
CA ASP A 718 -15.87 -99.83 0.55
C ASP A 718 -14.60 -99.93 1.40
N PRO A 719 -14.71 -100.06 2.73
CA PRO A 719 -13.55 -100.30 3.60
C PRO A 719 -12.84 -101.61 3.24
N LEU A 720 -11.51 -101.62 3.33
CA LEU A 720 -10.69 -102.80 3.06
C LEU A 720 -10.97 -103.91 4.09
N ALA A 721 -11.34 -105.10 3.62
CA ALA A 721 -11.63 -106.25 4.48
C ALA A 721 -11.12 -107.57 3.85
N ILE A 722 -10.51 -108.44 4.66
CA ILE A 722 -10.15 -109.81 4.24
C ILE A 722 -11.43 -110.66 4.23
N THR A 723 -11.73 -111.33 3.12
CA THR A 723 -12.93 -112.17 2.96
C THR A 723 -12.67 -113.66 3.19
N THR A 724 -11.41 -114.10 3.17
CA THR A 724 -11.07 -115.50 3.44
C THR A 724 -11.21 -115.80 4.93
N THR A 725 -12.18 -116.64 5.28
CA THR A 725 -12.51 -116.99 6.67
C THR A 725 -11.91 -118.31 7.16
N SER A 726 -11.52 -119.19 6.23
CA SER A 726 -10.83 -120.44 6.53
C SER A 726 -10.01 -120.91 5.34
N LEU A 727 -9.01 -121.75 5.61
CA LEU A 727 -8.17 -122.39 4.61
C LEU A 727 -8.25 -123.91 4.80
N SER A 728 -8.31 -124.68 3.72
CA SER A 728 -8.27 -126.14 3.81
C SER A 728 -6.94 -126.61 4.40
N GLY A 729 -6.93 -127.72 5.13
CA GLY A 729 -5.70 -128.32 5.66
C GLY A 729 -4.77 -128.83 4.56
N GLY A 730 -3.46 -128.81 4.80
CA GLY A 730 -2.44 -129.41 3.94
C GLY A 730 -2.03 -130.81 4.41
N THR A 731 -1.49 -131.62 3.50
CA THR A 731 -0.86 -132.93 3.83
C THR A 731 0.66 -132.80 3.77
N VAL A 732 1.36 -133.32 4.78
CA VAL A 732 2.83 -133.26 4.84
C VAL A 732 3.46 -133.93 3.61
N GLY A 733 4.44 -133.26 3.00
CA GLY A 733 5.14 -133.74 1.80
C GLY A 733 4.37 -133.57 0.48
N GLN A 734 3.14 -133.06 0.50
CA GLN A 734 2.36 -132.72 -0.70
C GLN A 734 2.37 -131.20 -0.93
N ALA A 735 2.29 -130.78 -2.20
CA ALA A 735 2.19 -129.36 -2.52
C ALA A 735 0.89 -128.77 -1.96
N TYR A 736 1.01 -127.65 -1.25
CA TYR A 736 -0.08 -126.86 -0.71
C TYR A 736 -0.14 -125.52 -1.43
N SER A 737 -1.34 -125.08 -1.81
CA SER A 737 -1.58 -123.76 -2.39
C SER A 737 -3.01 -123.34 -2.12
N GLN A 738 -3.17 -122.23 -1.40
CA GLN A 738 -4.43 -121.51 -1.17
C GLN A 738 -4.16 -120.01 -1.30
N THR A 739 -5.17 -119.20 -1.58
CA THR A 739 -5.00 -117.74 -1.72
C THR A 739 -5.99 -117.02 -0.81
N VAL A 740 -5.51 -116.07 0.00
CA VAL A 740 -6.39 -115.18 0.74
C VAL A 740 -6.93 -114.08 -0.17
N ALA A 741 -8.21 -113.76 -0.02
CA ALA A 741 -8.93 -112.76 -0.79
C ALA A 741 -9.38 -111.62 0.13
N ALA A 742 -9.40 -110.40 -0.41
CA ALA A 742 -9.90 -109.20 0.25
C ALA A 742 -10.89 -108.50 -0.69
N THR A 743 -11.78 -107.70 -0.11
CA THR A 743 -12.70 -106.80 -0.77
C THR A 743 -12.54 -105.38 -0.22
N GLY A 744 -13.04 -104.39 -0.95
CA GLY A 744 -12.91 -102.97 -0.57
C GLY A 744 -11.46 -102.44 -0.67
N GLY A 745 -11.24 -101.21 -0.24
CA GLY A 745 -9.95 -100.52 -0.36
C GLY A 745 -9.49 -100.30 -1.80
N ALA A 746 -8.30 -99.71 -1.97
CA ALA A 746 -7.68 -99.50 -3.27
C ALA A 746 -6.73 -100.65 -3.62
N THR A 747 -6.84 -101.18 -4.84
CA THR A 747 -5.88 -102.15 -5.39
C THR A 747 -4.62 -101.44 -5.94
N PRO A 748 -3.43 -102.08 -5.95
CA PRO A 748 -3.15 -103.48 -5.59
C PRO A 748 -3.02 -103.69 -4.06
N TYR A 749 -3.50 -104.84 -3.57
CA TYR A 749 -3.37 -105.21 -2.16
C TYR A 749 -1.96 -105.70 -1.82
N THR A 750 -1.51 -105.41 -0.60
CA THR A 750 -0.27 -105.97 -0.04
C THR A 750 -0.62 -106.85 1.16
N TRP A 751 -0.09 -108.07 1.16
CA TRP A 751 -0.40 -109.11 2.13
C TRP A 751 0.79 -109.39 3.05
N SER A 752 0.51 -109.56 4.34
CA SER A 752 1.51 -109.93 5.34
C SER A 752 0.85 -110.73 6.45
N VAL A 753 1.60 -111.63 7.09
CA VAL A 753 1.17 -112.26 8.35
C VAL A 753 1.45 -111.27 9.48
N ALA A 754 0.40 -110.83 10.16
CA ALA A 754 0.48 -109.92 11.29
C ALA A 754 0.83 -110.66 12.60
N SER A 755 0.35 -111.90 12.77
CA SER A 755 0.60 -112.70 13.98
C SER A 755 0.51 -114.20 13.70
N GLY A 756 1.16 -115.03 14.52
CA GLY A 756 1.24 -116.48 14.34
C GLY A 756 2.32 -116.92 13.33
N ALA A 757 2.27 -118.17 12.88
CA ALA A 757 3.23 -118.70 11.91
C ALA A 757 2.57 -119.68 10.95
N LEU A 758 3.00 -119.65 9.69
CA LEU A 758 2.65 -120.67 8.69
C LEU A 758 3.36 -122.00 9.00
N PRO A 759 2.82 -123.14 8.55
CA PRO A 759 3.53 -124.43 8.63
C PRO A 759 4.92 -124.35 8.00
N PRO A 760 5.97 -124.97 8.59
CA PRO A 760 7.29 -125.03 7.99
C PRO A 760 7.23 -125.57 6.55
N GLY A 761 7.92 -124.90 5.62
CA GLY A 761 7.88 -125.22 4.19
C GLY A 761 6.75 -124.54 3.39
N VAL A 762 5.92 -123.72 4.03
CA VAL A 762 4.85 -122.90 3.40
C VAL A 762 5.12 -121.41 3.64
N GLY A 763 4.92 -120.56 2.63
CA GLY A 763 5.08 -119.10 2.71
C GLY A 763 3.90 -118.33 2.12
N LEU A 764 3.74 -117.06 2.51
CA LEU A 764 2.76 -116.12 1.97
C LEU A 764 3.43 -115.19 0.94
N ASN A 765 2.85 -115.09 -0.25
CA ASN A 765 3.24 -114.12 -1.26
C ASN A 765 2.55 -112.77 -0.98
N SER A 766 3.36 -111.73 -0.72
CA SER A 766 2.86 -110.40 -0.35
C SER A 766 2.11 -109.66 -1.46
N GLY A 767 2.33 -110.00 -2.74
CA GLY A 767 1.67 -109.36 -3.87
C GLY A 767 0.40 -110.06 -4.35
N THR A 768 0.24 -111.35 -4.03
CA THR A 768 -0.89 -112.15 -4.54
C THR A 768 -1.78 -112.72 -3.45
N GLY A 769 -1.35 -112.71 -2.18
CA GLY A 769 -2.06 -113.37 -1.09
C GLY A 769 -1.97 -114.90 -1.13
N ALA A 770 -1.15 -115.48 -2.03
CA ALA A 770 -1.01 -116.93 -2.14
C ALA A 770 -0.18 -117.50 -0.99
N ILE A 771 -0.76 -118.41 -0.23
CA ILE A 771 -0.12 -119.23 0.79
C ILE A 771 0.22 -120.58 0.15
N SER A 772 1.50 -120.81 -0.14
CA SER A 772 1.93 -121.97 -0.92
C SER A 772 3.29 -122.52 -0.48
N GLY A 773 3.52 -123.80 -0.77
CA GLY A 773 4.75 -124.51 -0.44
C GLY A 773 4.51 -125.99 -0.18
N THR A 774 5.47 -126.68 0.43
CA THR A 774 5.35 -128.11 0.81
C THR A 774 5.49 -128.21 2.32
N PRO A 775 4.40 -128.45 3.08
CA PRO A 775 4.47 -128.54 4.53
C PRO A 775 5.36 -129.70 4.96
N THR A 776 6.31 -129.46 5.86
CA THR A 776 7.27 -130.49 6.32
C THR A 776 6.93 -131.08 7.68
N THR A 777 5.95 -130.52 8.39
CA THR A 777 5.61 -130.91 9.76
C THR A 777 4.10 -130.91 9.96
N ALA A 778 3.56 -132.00 10.54
CA ALA A 778 2.15 -132.10 10.88
C ALA A 778 1.86 -131.27 12.15
N GLY A 779 0.79 -130.50 12.14
CA GLY A 779 0.40 -129.65 13.27
C GLY A 779 -0.78 -128.73 12.93
N SER A 780 -1.27 -128.01 13.93
CA SER A 780 -2.22 -126.91 13.76
C SER A 780 -1.46 -125.58 13.83
N TYR A 781 -1.64 -124.74 12.81
CA TYR A 781 -0.91 -123.48 12.65
C TYR A 781 -1.94 -122.35 12.49
N ALA A 782 -2.05 -121.50 13.51
CA ALA A 782 -2.93 -120.34 13.48
C ALA A 782 -2.12 -119.07 13.15
N PHE A 783 -2.64 -118.22 12.28
CA PHE A 783 -2.06 -116.93 11.91
C PHE A 783 -3.15 -115.95 11.50
N THR A 784 -2.85 -114.65 11.55
CA THR A 784 -3.72 -113.54 11.12
C THR A 784 -2.97 -112.63 10.18
#